data_AF-A0A5K3FYE1-F1
#
_entry.id   AF-A0A5K3FYE1-F1
#
_cell.length_a   1.000
_cell.length_b   1.000
_cell.length_c   1.000
_cell.angle_alpha   90.00
_cell.angle_beta   90.00
_cell.angle_gamma   90.00
#
_symmetry.space_group_name_H-M   'P 1'
#
loop_
_entity.id
_entity.type
_entity.pdbx_description
1 polymer ?
#
loop_
_entity_poly.entity_id
_entity_poly.type
_entity_poly.pdbx_seq_one_letter_code
_entity_poly.pdbx_strand_id
1 'polypeptide(L)'
;MFKVVHLDDNGGTDALEFYDFPPGCVVAVSVCLNDAQTEALSRVRGALLHQFGRRIHSVDARKGSVANNTVAIADTLLPVYPDSVDHGLIKRLVTDLSLADINWLMYRCEREENVPGIGRKPYYVPGFGDLVFCGLQGVVSVMRHVAQFNDLGHPICQHLRQGLWLLTYLYDRLSLDDPSHPSRQLDALSRALKQLFEPIYGLPKYLIPSSFGMLVGCLYQTVMEEISMRVGKWTEFGSSTVRNLVTASLQLYGRAPNIQLPTILPAPAIKGRDDDPNRYNCSLAAGLPHFAEGMWRNWGRDTFIALRGCLILTERYEEAANTILQFASLLRHGLIPNLMGDGLCVAPRYNARDAVWFWLYAICCFEDALAASEGTPIGGAKKSILNRPVLRWFPHDDTPGWPAENGSVDFNNPPEDRVMPLCDVMQEALQRHASGIEFRERNAGYQLDCQMVTEGFNVKAGIQERTGFVYGGNPHNCGTWMDKMGSSEKAGNRGKPATPRDGCAVELVGLAYAVVTWLDRAHTASQVYYPHEGVEMPNGAKWTWNDWATKIHNNFEEAFWLPEEENTCGGSLIRQGYYKDLHDSSDANAEAQLRPNFLVAMTVAPDLFDTWKAWKALELTRKQLVGPLGMKTLDPRDKDYRCAYNNSDDSCDFYTAQGFNYHQGPEWLWLTGYYIRAKLIMVQRLIDLDNKLLCSRARVLRECQEIMLRLNNHLRSSPWRSLPELTQANGEFCPGSCTSQAWSVGTAIEAIYDLIHVNARMHGLEFPPT
;
A
#
# COMPACT_ATOMS: atom_id res chain seq x y z
N MET A 1 -22.94 -61.21 -22.82
CA MET A 1 -23.86 -61.25 -21.64
C MET A 1 -23.17 -60.48 -20.52
N PHE A 2 -23.86 -59.74 -19.64
CA PHE A 2 -23.17 -58.99 -18.57
C PHE A 2 -23.72 -59.28 -17.18
N LYS A 3 -22.89 -59.09 -16.17
CA LYS A 3 -23.25 -59.20 -14.76
C LYS A 3 -22.87 -57.90 -14.05
N VAL A 4 -23.77 -57.43 -13.19
CA VAL A 4 -23.47 -56.37 -12.23
C VAL A 4 -22.59 -56.96 -11.14
N VAL A 5 -21.37 -56.45 -11.02
CA VAL A 5 -20.36 -56.98 -10.08
C VAL A 5 -20.35 -56.17 -8.79
N HIS A 6 -20.66 -54.88 -8.88
CA HIS A 6 -20.66 -53.98 -7.75
C HIS A 6 -21.83 -53.00 -7.86
N LEU A 7 -22.58 -52.87 -6.77
CA LEU A 7 -23.53 -51.80 -6.54
C LEU A 7 -22.91 -50.83 -5.54
N ASP A 8 -23.01 -49.54 -5.78
CA ASP A 8 -22.60 -48.52 -4.80
C ASP A 8 -23.57 -48.50 -3.60
N ASP A 9 -23.20 -47.73 -2.58
CA ASP A 9 -23.99 -47.58 -1.33
C ASP A 9 -25.41 -47.02 -1.56
N ASN A 10 -25.70 -46.47 -2.74
CA ASN A 10 -26.99 -45.91 -3.13
C ASN A 10 -27.77 -46.82 -4.11
N GLY A 11 -27.30 -48.05 -4.35
CA GLY A 11 -27.93 -49.00 -5.26
C GLY A 11 -27.69 -48.75 -6.74
N GLY A 12 -26.75 -47.85 -7.09
CA GLY A 12 -26.28 -47.61 -8.45
C GLY A 12 -25.30 -48.68 -8.91
N THR A 13 -25.33 -49.05 -10.19
CA THR A 13 -24.36 -50.02 -10.75
C THR A 13 -23.01 -49.35 -11.03
N ASP A 14 -21.97 -49.76 -10.31
CA ASP A 14 -20.63 -49.15 -10.39
C ASP A 14 -19.60 -50.04 -11.11
N ALA A 15 -19.91 -51.33 -11.32
CA ALA A 15 -19.09 -52.22 -12.14
C ALA A 15 -19.91 -53.25 -12.92
N LEU A 16 -19.56 -53.41 -14.20
CA LEU A 16 -20.14 -54.39 -15.13
C LEU A 16 -19.05 -55.34 -15.61
N GLU A 17 -19.27 -56.64 -15.48
CA GLU A 17 -18.42 -57.67 -16.07
C GLU A 17 -19.14 -58.26 -17.29
N PHE A 18 -18.43 -58.32 -18.42
CA PHE A 18 -18.97 -58.82 -19.68
C PHE A 18 -18.38 -60.21 -19.98
N TYR A 19 -19.25 -61.18 -20.21
CA TYR A 19 -18.90 -62.49 -20.74
C TYR A 19 -19.03 -62.46 -22.27
N ASP A 20 -18.03 -63.01 -22.97
CA ASP A 20 -17.89 -63.04 -24.43
C ASP A 20 -17.98 -61.65 -25.08
N PHE A 21 -16.95 -60.82 -24.86
CA PHE A 21 -16.82 -59.49 -25.48
C PHE A 21 -15.69 -59.45 -26.51
N PRO A 22 -15.87 -60.06 -27.70
CA PRO A 22 -14.82 -60.15 -28.71
C PRO A 22 -14.48 -58.76 -29.32
N PRO A 23 -13.30 -58.62 -29.96
CA PRO A 23 -12.92 -57.40 -30.65
C PRO A 23 -13.99 -56.97 -31.67
N GLY A 24 -14.42 -55.70 -31.62
CA GLY A 24 -15.44 -55.14 -32.51
C GLY A 24 -16.85 -55.04 -31.91
N CYS A 25 -17.08 -55.55 -30.69
CA CYS A 25 -18.34 -55.32 -29.97
C CYS A 25 -18.43 -53.90 -29.39
N VAL A 26 -19.65 -53.36 -29.33
CA VAL A 26 -19.96 -52.04 -28.74
C VAL A 26 -20.99 -52.22 -27.63
N VAL A 27 -20.78 -51.56 -26.50
CA VAL A 27 -21.76 -51.43 -25.41
C VAL A 27 -22.11 -49.96 -25.27
N ALA A 28 -23.41 -49.66 -25.28
CA ALA A 28 -23.92 -48.35 -24.93
C ALA A 28 -24.51 -48.42 -23.52
N VAL A 29 -23.96 -47.64 -22.59
CA VAL A 29 -24.47 -47.52 -21.21
C VAL A 29 -24.94 -46.08 -21.02
N SER A 30 -26.15 -45.91 -20.48
CA SER A 30 -26.62 -44.60 -20.03
C SER A 30 -26.15 -44.38 -18.60
N VAL A 31 -25.29 -43.39 -18.39
CA VAL A 31 -24.83 -42.99 -17.07
C VAL A 31 -25.53 -41.70 -16.68
N CYS A 32 -26.27 -41.74 -15.57
CA CYS A 32 -26.99 -40.60 -15.02
C CYS A 32 -26.51 -40.33 -13.59
N LEU A 33 -26.58 -39.08 -13.16
CA LEU A 33 -26.45 -38.75 -11.74
C LEU A 33 -27.64 -39.34 -10.99
N ASN A 34 -27.44 -39.75 -9.74
CA ASN A 34 -28.58 -40.14 -8.90
C ASN A 34 -29.43 -38.90 -8.52
N ASP A 35 -30.61 -39.12 -7.96
CA ASP A 35 -31.55 -38.02 -7.68
C ASP A 35 -30.95 -36.97 -6.74
N ALA A 36 -30.24 -37.41 -5.69
CA ALA A 36 -29.57 -36.52 -4.73
C ALA A 36 -28.45 -35.68 -5.38
N GLN A 37 -27.64 -36.29 -6.25
CA GLN A 37 -26.57 -35.62 -7.00
C GLN A 37 -27.14 -34.64 -8.05
N THR A 38 -28.25 -35.01 -8.68
CA THR A 38 -28.97 -34.16 -9.63
C THR A 38 -29.57 -32.95 -8.93
N GLU A 39 -30.16 -33.16 -7.75
CA GLU A 39 -30.67 -32.09 -6.89
C GLU A 39 -29.53 -31.15 -6.43
N ALA A 40 -28.43 -31.70 -5.93
CA ALA A 40 -27.25 -30.94 -5.54
C ALA A 40 -26.71 -30.07 -6.68
N LEU A 41 -26.58 -30.62 -7.89
CA LEU A 41 -26.15 -29.87 -9.07
C LEU A 41 -27.15 -28.79 -9.47
N SER A 42 -28.44 -29.07 -9.38
CA SER A 42 -29.50 -28.08 -9.61
C SER A 42 -29.41 -26.92 -8.62
N ARG A 43 -29.21 -27.21 -7.33
CA ARG A 43 -29.05 -26.19 -6.28
C ARG A 43 -27.80 -25.34 -6.47
N VAL A 44 -26.67 -25.89 -6.92
CA VAL A 44 -25.49 -25.08 -7.31
C VAL A 44 -25.81 -24.12 -8.46
N ARG A 45 -26.52 -24.60 -9.48
CA ARG A 45 -26.94 -23.76 -10.62
C ARG A 45 -27.93 -22.68 -10.19
N GLY A 46 -28.88 -23.02 -9.32
CA GLY A 46 -29.81 -22.09 -8.70
C GLY A 46 -29.08 -21.01 -7.91
N ALA A 47 -28.11 -21.38 -7.07
CA ALA A 47 -27.28 -20.44 -6.32
C ALA A 47 -26.52 -19.47 -7.24
N LEU A 48 -25.93 -19.96 -8.33
CA LEU A 48 -25.25 -19.11 -9.33
C LEU A 48 -26.19 -18.09 -9.98
N LEU A 49 -27.42 -18.50 -10.28
CA LEU A 49 -28.43 -17.64 -10.89
C LEU A 49 -29.00 -16.63 -9.88
N HIS A 50 -29.49 -17.10 -8.74
CA HIS A 50 -30.23 -16.29 -7.77
C HIS A 50 -29.32 -15.37 -6.91
N GLN A 51 -28.06 -15.75 -6.68
CA GLN A 51 -27.13 -14.91 -5.91
C GLN A 51 -26.28 -14.00 -6.80
N PHE A 52 -25.90 -14.45 -8.00
CA PHE A 52 -24.93 -13.75 -8.85
C PHE A 52 -25.43 -13.38 -10.24
N GLY A 53 -26.65 -13.78 -10.63
CA GLY A 53 -27.19 -13.54 -11.97
C GLY A 53 -26.42 -14.27 -13.08
N ARG A 54 -25.70 -15.36 -12.78
CA ARG A 54 -24.86 -16.10 -13.75
C ARG A 54 -25.48 -17.45 -14.09
N ARG A 55 -25.56 -17.78 -15.39
CA ARG A 55 -26.01 -19.11 -15.88
C ARG A 55 -24.80 -19.94 -16.28
N ILE A 56 -24.76 -21.21 -15.89
CA ILE A 56 -23.84 -22.19 -16.49
C ILE A 56 -24.38 -22.50 -17.88
N HIS A 57 -23.71 -22.06 -18.94
CA HIS A 57 -24.00 -22.55 -20.28
C HIS A 57 -23.50 -24.00 -20.36
N SER A 58 -24.41 -24.98 -20.37
CA SER A 58 -24.05 -26.28 -20.92
C SER A 58 -23.83 -26.06 -22.41
N VAL A 59 -22.61 -26.25 -22.89
CA VAL A 59 -22.37 -26.41 -24.32
C VAL A 59 -23.09 -27.69 -24.72
N ASP A 60 -24.31 -27.53 -25.21
CA ASP A 60 -25.12 -28.64 -25.69
C ASP A 60 -24.50 -29.08 -27.02
N ALA A 61 -23.60 -30.08 -26.97
CA ALA A 61 -22.80 -30.55 -28.10
C ALA A 61 -23.62 -31.09 -29.29
N ARG A 62 -24.96 -31.03 -29.22
CA ARG A 62 -25.88 -31.50 -30.25
C ARG A 62 -26.61 -30.38 -31.02
N LYS A 63 -26.50 -29.11 -30.63
CA LYS A 63 -27.17 -28.02 -31.35
C LYS A 63 -26.21 -26.88 -31.69
N GLY A 64 -25.53 -27.03 -32.82
CA GLY A 64 -24.97 -25.91 -33.57
C GLY A 64 -26.09 -25.07 -34.18
N SER A 65 -26.75 -24.24 -33.39
CA SER A 65 -27.56 -23.09 -33.83
C SER A 65 -28.12 -22.38 -32.60
N VAL A 66 -27.66 -21.17 -32.35
CA VAL A 66 -28.20 -20.29 -31.31
C VAL A 66 -29.50 -19.68 -31.82
N ALA A 67 -30.64 -20.09 -31.26
CA ALA A 67 -31.93 -19.44 -31.51
C ALA A 67 -32.25 -18.45 -30.37
N ASN A 68 -32.50 -17.19 -30.74
CA ASN A 68 -32.64 -16.01 -29.86
C ASN A 68 -33.88 -15.97 -28.94
N ASN A 69 -34.59 -17.08 -28.69
CA ASN A 69 -35.86 -17.07 -27.92
C ASN A 69 -35.94 -18.10 -26.78
N THR A 70 -34.82 -18.55 -26.22
CA THR A 70 -34.80 -19.53 -25.11
C THR A 70 -35.02 -18.93 -23.71
N VAL A 71 -35.32 -17.63 -23.61
CA VAL A 71 -35.48 -16.92 -22.32
C VAL A 71 -36.78 -17.33 -21.61
N ALA A 72 -37.86 -17.64 -22.34
CA ALA A 72 -39.19 -17.85 -21.74
C ALA A 72 -39.54 -19.31 -21.37
N ILE A 73 -38.80 -20.31 -21.88
CA ILE A 73 -39.19 -21.74 -21.74
C ILE A 73 -38.47 -22.41 -20.55
N ALA A 74 -37.39 -21.82 -20.01
CA ALA A 74 -36.62 -22.40 -18.90
C ALA A 74 -37.12 -21.98 -17.51
N ASP A 75 -37.79 -20.83 -17.39
CA ASP A 75 -38.42 -20.39 -16.12
C ASP A 75 -39.56 -21.33 -15.67
N THR A 76 -40.03 -22.21 -16.56
CA THR A 76 -41.09 -23.20 -16.31
C THR A 76 -40.57 -24.60 -15.95
N LEU A 77 -39.24 -24.84 -16.01
CA LEU A 77 -38.64 -26.18 -15.82
C LEU A 77 -37.70 -26.29 -14.61
N LEU A 78 -37.40 -25.18 -13.92
CA LEU A 78 -36.74 -25.22 -12.62
C LEU A 78 -37.83 -25.19 -11.54
N PRO A 79 -37.99 -26.26 -10.74
CA PRO A 79 -38.91 -26.20 -9.61
C PRO A 79 -38.47 -25.04 -8.71
N VAL A 80 -39.43 -24.19 -8.33
CA VAL A 80 -39.26 -23.19 -7.28
C VAL A 80 -39.07 -23.96 -5.98
N TYR A 81 -37.83 -24.32 -5.68
CA TYR A 81 -37.48 -24.84 -4.37
C TYR A 81 -37.46 -23.68 -3.38
N PRO A 82 -37.79 -23.91 -2.10
CA PRO A 82 -37.61 -22.89 -1.09
C PRO A 82 -36.10 -22.66 -0.94
N ASP A 83 -35.58 -21.64 -1.63
CA ASP A 83 -34.24 -21.14 -1.40
C ASP A 83 -34.13 -20.80 0.10
N SER A 84 -33.25 -21.50 0.83
CA SER A 84 -32.95 -21.13 2.22
C SER A 84 -32.20 -19.80 2.31
N VAL A 85 -31.74 -19.27 1.18
CA VAL A 85 -30.96 -18.04 1.03
C VAL A 85 -31.76 -17.11 0.13
N ASP A 86 -32.29 -16.02 0.68
CA ASP A 86 -33.02 -15.00 -0.11
C ASP A 86 -32.24 -14.59 -1.37
N HIS A 87 -32.96 -14.33 -2.46
CA HIS A 87 -32.37 -13.84 -3.71
C HIS A 87 -31.47 -12.62 -3.48
N GLY A 88 -30.24 -12.67 -3.99
CA GLY A 88 -29.25 -11.60 -3.84
C GLY A 88 -28.78 -11.33 -2.40
N LEU A 89 -29.01 -12.24 -1.44
CA LEU A 89 -28.54 -12.09 -0.05
C LEU A 89 -27.03 -11.88 0.03
N ILE A 90 -26.24 -12.66 -0.71
CA ILE A 90 -24.76 -12.53 -0.68
C ILE A 90 -24.33 -11.13 -1.08
N LYS A 91 -24.92 -10.58 -2.15
CA LYS A 91 -24.63 -9.22 -2.61
C LYS A 91 -25.00 -8.19 -1.53
N ARG A 92 -26.19 -8.30 -0.90
CA ARG A 92 -26.61 -7.41 0.19
C ARG A 92 -25.64 -7.47 1.38
N LEU A 93 -25.26 -8.67 1.83
CA LEU A 93 -24.33 -8.84 2.94
C LEU A 93 -22.94 -8.29 2.63
N VAL A 94 -22.44 -8.48 1.40
CA VAL A 94 -21.17 -7.88 0.95
C VAL A 94 -21.28 -6.34 0.93
N THR A 95 -22.43 -5.78 0.54
CA THR A 95 -22.68 -4.34 0.62
C THR A 95 -22.75 -3.83 2.07
N ASP A 96 -23.06 -4.65 3.06
CA ASP A 96 -23.06 -4.24 4.48
C ASP A 96 -21.68 -4.30 5.15
N LEU A 97 -20.68 -4.93 4.52
CA LEU A 97 -19.31 -5.02 5.04
C LEU A 97 -18.61 -3.66 5.01
N SER A 98 -17.73 -3.38 5.98
CA SER A 98 -16.76 -2.27 5.87
C SER A 98 -15.60 -2.63 4.91
N LEU A 99 -14.78 -1.64 4.51
CA LEU A 99 -13.54 -1.94 3.75
C LEU A 99 -12.55 -2.78 4.58
N ALA A 100 -12.53 -2.62 5.91
CA ALA A 100 -11.75 -3.46 6.81
C ALA A 100 -12.26 -4.91 6.86
N ASP A 101 -13.58 -5.11 6.83
CA ASP A 101 -14.16 -6.45 6.71
C ASP A 101 -13.84 -7.08 5.35
N ILE A 102 -13.84 -6.29 4.28
CA ILE A 102 -13.43 -6.75 2.94
C ILE A 102 -11.95 -7.16 2.94
N ASN A 103 -11.06 -6.42 3.64
CA ASN A 103 -9.67 -6.84 3.85
C ASN A 103 -9.62 -8.23 4.50
N TRP A 104 -10.43 -8.46 5.54
CA TRP A 104 -10.53 -9.75 6.23
C TRP A 104 -11.02 -10.88 5.33
N LEU A 105 -12.08 -10.63 4.56
CA LEU A 105 -12.67 -11.59 3.62
C LEU A 105 -11.70 -11.99 2.50
N MET A 106 -10.97 -11.01 1.96
CA MET A 106 -10.18 -11.19 0.74
C MET A 106 -8.74 -11.59 0.99
N TYR A 107 -8.07 -11.03 2.00
CA TYR A 107 -6.61 -11.05 2.10
C TYR A 107 -6.14 -11.74 3.38
N ARG A 108 -5.51 -11.01 4.30
CA ARG A 108 -4.86 -11.50 5.53
C ARG A 108 -3.73 -12.48 5.25
N CYS A 109 -2.49 -12.00 5.38
CA CYS A 109 -1.33 -12.88 5.38
C CYS A 109 -1.19 -13.60 6.74
N GLU A 110 -0.29 -14.60 6.82
CA GLU A 110 -0.05 -15.38 8.05
C GLU A 110 0.12 -14.48 9.28
N ARG A 111 0.96 -13.45 9.16
CA ARG A 111 1.31 -12.52 10.24
C ARG A 111 0.14 -11.69 10.73
N GLU A 112 -0.78 -11.34 9.83
CA GLU A 112 -1.96 -10.56 10.21
C GLU A 112 -3.04 -11.42 10.87
N GLU A 113 -3.13 -12.69 10.51
CA GLU A 113 -4.15 -13.59 11.04
C GLU A 113 -3.69 -14.37 12.27
N ASN A 114 -2.39 -14.40 12.52
CA ASN A 114 -1.79 -15.04 13.68
C ASN A 114 -2.02 -14.22 14.95
N VAL A 115 -3.21 -14.35 15.53
CA VAL A 115 -3.51 -13.85 16.88
C VAL A 115 -2.72 -14.69 17.91
N PRO A 116 -2.07 -14.05 18.91
CA PRO A 116 -1.42 -14.78 19.99
C PRO A 116 -2.37 -15.82 20.63
N GLY A 117 -1.92 -17.08 20.69
CA GLY A 117 -2.69 -18.19 21.25
C GLY A 117 -3.57 -18.98 20.26
N ILE A 118 -3.87 -18.43 19.07
CA ILE A 118 -4.64 -19.14 18.02
C ILE A 118 -3.70 -19.89 17.07
N GLY A 119 -2.55 -19.31 16.70
CA GLY A 119 -1.56 -19.95 15.83
C GLY A 119 -2.05 -20.20 14.40
N ARG A 120 -3.00 -19.39 13.91
CA ARG A 120 -3.61 -19.59 12.59
C ARG A 120 -2.61 -19.30 11.47
N LYS A 121 -2.62 -20.18 10.47
CA LYS A 121 -1.83 -20.06 9.23
C LYS A 121 -2.75 -19.97 8.02
N PRO A 122 -2.23 -19.48 6.88
CA PRO A 122 -2.89 -19.66 5.60
C PRO A 122 -3.15 -21.14 5.33
N TYR A 123 -4.18 -21.42 4.54
CA TYR A 123 -4.56 -22.79 4.26
C TYR A 123 -3.44 -23.55 3.53
N TYR A 124 -3.05 -24.70 4.08
CA TYR A 124 -2.08 -25.60 3.45
C TYR A 124 -2.79 -26.54 2.47
N VAL A 125 -2.39 -26.50 1.19
CA VAL A 125 -2.86 -27.45 0.17
C VAL A 125 -1.81 -28.55 0.00
N PRO A 126 -2.11 -29.82 0.32
CA PRO A 126 -1.19 -30.93 0.14
C PRO A 126 -0.66 -31.04 -1.28
N GLY A 127 0.66 -31.16 -1.44
CA GLY A 127 1.31 -31.21 -2.75
C GLY A 127 1.49 -29.86 -3.46
N PHE A 128 1.02 -28.76 -2.86
CA PHE A 128 1.24 -27.40 -3.35
C PHE A 128 1.98 -26.54 -2.32
N GLY A 129 1.49 -26.46 -1.09
CA GLY A 129 2.03 -25.58 -0.05
C GLY A 129 0.98 -24.64 0.56
N ASP A 130 1.44 -23.66 1.33
CA ASP A 130 0.59 -22.63 1.93
C ASP A 130 0.10 -21.63 0.87
N LEU A 131 -1.16 -21.21 1.00
CA LEU A 131 -1.65 -20.04 0.27
C LEU A 131 -0.99 -18.76 0.81
N VAL A 132 -0.85 -17.73 -0.04
CA VAL A 132 -0.26 -16.45 0.41
C VAL A 132 -1.19 -15.64 1.32
N PHE A 133 -2.50 -15.84 1.16
CA PHE A 133 -3.56 -15.20 1.92
C PHE A 133 -4.53 -16.26 2.45
N CYS A 134 -5.06 -16.02 3.65
CA CYS A 134 -6.11 -16.85 4.24
C CYS A 134 -7.48 -16.63 3.58
N GLY A 135 -7.72 -15.42 3.09
CA GLY A 135 -8.97 -15.03 2.44
C GLY A 135 -9.12 -15.52 0.99
N LEU A 136 -10.19 -15.05 0.34
CA LEU A 136 -10.58 -15.47 -1.01
C LEU A 136 -9.48 -15.25 -2.07
N GLN A 137 -8.65 -14.21 -1.93
CA GLN A 137 -7.56 -13.92 -2.87
C GLN A 137 -6.54 -15.07 -2.92
N GLY A 138 -6.25 -15.73 -1.80
CA GLY A 138 -5.31 -16.85 -1.75
C GLY A 138 -5.80 -18.00 -2.62
N VAL A 139 -7.07 -18.39 -2.44
CA VAL A 139 -7.71 -19.46 -3.20
C VAL A 139 -7.84 -19.11 -4.68
N VAL A 140 -8.33 -17.90 -4.99
CA VAL A 140 -8.55 -17.45 -6.37
C VAL A 140 -7.25 -17.34 -7.15
N SER A 141 -6.14 -16.99 -6.49
CA SER A 141 -4.82 -16.92 -7.16
C SER A 141 -4.39 -18.26 -7.73
N VAL A 142 -4.70 -19.37 -7.05
CA VAL A 142 -4.43 -20.73 -7.53
C VAL A 142 -5.52 -21.20 -8.50
N MET A 143 -6.80 -21.03 -8.13
CA MET A 143 -7.94 -21.51 -8.93
C MET A 143 -8.04 -20.82 -10.30
N ARG A 144 -7.52 -19.60 -10.45
CA ARG A 144 -7.47 -18.90 -11.75
C ARG A 144 -6.58 -19.62 -12.76
N HIS A 145 -5.43 -20.14 -12.33
CA HIS A 145 -4.54 -20.93 -13.19
C HIS A 145 -5.23 -22.24 -13.60
N VAL A 146 -5.82 -22.94 -12.62
CA VAL A 146 -6.60 -24.15 -12.85
C VAL A 146 -7.70 -23.92 -13.90
N ALA A 147 -8.49 -22.85 -13.73
CA ALA A 147 -9.58 -22.53 -14.65
C ALA A 147 -9.08 -22.14 -16.05
N GLN A 148 -7.99 -21.39 -16.15
CA GLN A 148 -7.43 -20.95 -17.43
C GLN A 148 -6.90 -22.12 -18.28
N PHE A 149 -6.25 -23.10 -17.64
CA PHE A 149 -5.63 -24.23 -18.33
C PHE A 149 -6.44 -25.52 -18.25
N ASN A 150 -7.61 -25.48 -17.59
CA ASN A 150 -8.40 -26.66 -17.24
C ASN A 150 -7.55 -27.76 -16.56
N ASP A 151 -6.65 -27.34 -15.68
CA ASP A 151 -5.69 -28.21 -15.00
C ASP A 151 -6.36 -28.95 -13.83
N LEU A 152 -7.21 -29.93 -14.17
CA LEU A 152 -7.86 -30.80 -13.18
C LEU A 152 -6.88 -31.72 -12.43
N GLY A 153 -5.63 -31.79 -12.88
CA GLY A 153 -4.52 -32.50 -12.23
C GLY A 153 -3.85 -31.71 -11.10
N HIS A 154 -4.14 -30.41 -10.98
CA HIS A 154 -3.56 -29.56 -9.95
C HIS A 154 -3.82 -30.09 -8.53
N PRO A 155 -2.86 -30.00 -7.59
CA PRO A 155 -3.03 -30.52 -6.22
C PRO A 155 -4.29 -29.99 -5.51
N ILE A 156 -4.66 -28.73 -5.73
CA ILE A 156 -5.90 -28.14 -5.17
C ILE A 156 -7.17 -28.87 -5.64
N CYS A 157 -7.22 -29.33 -6.89
CA CYS A 157 -8.35 -30.07 -7.42
C CYS A 157 -8.41 -31.47 -6.82
N GLN A 158 -7.25 -32.11 -6.65
CA GLN A 158 -7.17 -33.39 -5.96
C GLN A 158 -7.62 -33.26 -4.51
N HIS A 159 -7.16 -32.22 -3.81
CA HIS A 159 -7.53 -31.95 -2.43
C HIS A 159 -9.03 -31.73 -2.26
N LEU A 160 -9.65 -30.92 -3.13
CA LEU A 160 -11.11 -30.71 -3.18
C LEU A 160 -11.90 -32.00 -3.46
N ARG A 161 -11.33 -32.95 -4.21
CA ARG A 161 -11.93 -34.28 -4.44
C ARG A 161 -11.83 -35.19 -3.22
N GLN A 162 -10.79 -35.02 -2.40
CA GLN A 162 -10.54 -35.82 -1.21
C GLN A 162 -11.41 -35.36 -0.04
N GLY A 163 -11.63 -34.05 0.10
CA GLY A 163 -12.51 -33.51 1.12
C GLY A 163 -12.78 -32.02 0.95
N LEU A 164 -13.81 -31.55 1.65
CA LEU A 164 -14.33 -30.18 1.53
C LEU A 164 -13.81 -29.24 2.63
N TRP A 165 -12.70 -29.59 3.27
CA TRP A 165 -12.10 -28.83 4.38
C TRP A 165 -11.80 -27.36 4.01
N LEU A 166 -11.43 -27.10 2.76
CA LEU A 166 -11.18 -25.73 2.28
C LEU A 166 -12.46 -24.87 2.31
N LEU A 167 -13.63 -25.46 2.02
CA LEU A 167 -14.90 -24.74 2.08
C LEU A 167 -15.22 -24.37 3.52
N THR A 168 -15.05 -25.33 4.43
CA THR A 168 -15.25 -25.13 5.87
C THR A 168 -14.33 -24.05 6.42
N TYR A 169 -13.05 -24.11 6.10
CA TYR A 169 -12.06 -23.10 6.47
C TYR A 169 -12.47 -21.68 6.03
N LEU A 170 -13.00 -21.52 4.82
CA LEU A 170 -13.34 -20.20 4.27
C LEU A 170 -14.48 -19.51 5.03
N TYR A 171 -15.51 -20.23 5.48
CA TYR A 171 -16.60 -19.61 6.24
C TYR A 171 -16.34 -19.61 7.76
N ASP A 172 -15.70 -20.64 8.33
CA ASP A 172 -15.45 -20.70 9.78
C ASP A 172 -14.58 -19.52 10.25
N ARG A 173 -13.56 -19.14 9.45
CA ARG A 173 -12.68 -17.99 9.77
C ARG A 173 -13.39 -16.63 9.82
N LEU A 174 -14.62 -16.55 9.32
CA LEU A 174 -15.44 -15.34 9.31
C LEU A 174 -16.51 -15.34 10.41
N SER A 175 -16.69 -16.45 11.12
CA SER A 175 -17.71 -16.59 12.14
C SER A 175 -17.33 -15.89 13.45
N LEU A 176 -18.31 -15.40 14.21
CA LEU A 176 -18.09 -14.87 15.55
C LEU A 176 -17.60 -15.91 16.56
N ASP A 177 -17.82 -17.21 16.28
CA ASP A 177 -17.27 -18.31 17.07
C ASP A 177 -15.74 -18.41 16.93
N ASP A 178 -15.16 -17.69 15.96
CA ASP A 178 -13.73 -17.60 15.79
C ASP A 178 -13.08 -16.82 16.95
N PRO A 179 -11.96 -17.29 17.52
CA PRO A 179 -11.35 -16.62 18.67
C PRO A 179 -10.77 -15.23 18.34
N SER A 180 -10.63 -14.88 17.06
CA SER A 180 -10.29 -13.51 16.64
C SER A 180 -11.48 -12.53 16.72
N HIS A 181 -12.69 -13.04 16.95
CA HIS A 181 -13.95 -12.30 17.08
C HIS A 181 -14.13 -11.27 15.93
N PRO A 182 -14.29 -11.74 14.68
CA PRO A 182 -14.55 -10.87 13.53
C PRO A 182 -15.88 -10.11 13.68
N SER A 183 -16.18 -9.18 12.78
CA SER A 183 -17.39 -8.35 12.88
C SER A 183 -18.68 -9.17 12.77
N ARG A 184 -19.79 -8.63 13.30
CA ARG A 184 -21.13 -9.24 13.20
C ARG A 184 -21.57 -9.38 11.73
N GLN A 185 -21.12 -8.46 10.88
CA GLN A 185 -21.40 -8.45 9.45
C GLN A 185 -20.66 -9.61 8.74
N LEU A 186 -19.41 -9.88 9.12
CA LEU A 186 -18.68 -11.05 8.62
C LEU A 186 -19.32 -12.37 9.08
N ASP A 187 -19.83 -12.45 10.31
CA ASP A 187 -20.54 -13.65 10.77
C ASP A 187 -21.86 -13.90 10.02
N ALA A 188 -22.61 -12.84 9.73
CA ALA A 188 -23.80 -12.95 8.89
C ALA A 188 -23.44 -13.50 7.50
N LEU A 189 -22.33 -13.03 6.91
CA LEU A 189 -21.81 -13.57 5.66
C LEU A 189 -21.32 -15.01 5.81
N SER A 190 -20.63 -15.36 6.89
CA SER A 190 -20.18 -16.73 7.19
C SER A 190 -21.34 -17.72 7.14
N ARG A 191 -22.44 -17.41 7.84
CA ARG A 191 -23.65 -18.26 7.85
C ARG A 191 -24.27 -18.40 6.46
N ALA A 192 -24.29 -17.33 5.67
CA ALA A 192 -24.78 -17.37 4.30
C ALA A 192 -23.85 -18.18 3.37
N LEU A 193 -22.53 -18.08 3.54
CA LEU A 193 -21.55 -18.86 2.77
C LEU A 193 -21.63 -20.36 3.08
N LYS A 194 -21.88 -20.71 4.35
CA LYS A 194 -22.13 -22.10 4.74
C LYS A 194 -23.32 -22.69 3.99
N GLN A 195 -24.41 -21.92 3.85
CA GLN A 195 -25.58 -22.34 3.07
C GLN A 195 -25.30 -22.36 1.56
N LEU A 196 -24.54 -21.39 1.05
CA LEU A 196 -24.14 -21.32 -0.35
C LEU A 196 -23.33 -22.56 -0.79
N PHE A 197 -22.49 -23.07 0.10
CA PHE A 197 -21.61 -24.22 -0.16
C PHE A 197 -22.25 -25.57 0.17
N GLU A 198 -23.35 -25.62 0.90
CA GLU A 198 -24.02 -26.86 1.30
C GLU A 198 -24.33 -27.82 0.13
N PRO A 199 -24.80 -27.34 -1.05
CA PRO A 199 -25.05 -28.22 -2.19
C PRO A 199 -23.79 -28.95 -2.72
N ILE A 200 -22.58 -28.44 -2.47
CA ILE A 200 -21.35 -29.09 -2.96
C ILE A 200 -21.13 -30.46 -2.29
N TYR A 201 -21.61 -30.64 -1.06
CA TYR A 201 -21.45 -31.89 -0.31
C TYR A 201 -22.18 -33.07 -0.94
N GLY A 202 -23.24 -32.82 -1.72
CA GLY A 202 -23.99 -33.84 -2.45
C GLY A 202 -23.47 -34.13 -3.87
N LEU A 203 -22.43 -33.44 -4.34
CA LEU A 203 -21.93 -33.60 -5.70
C LEU A 203 -21.02 -34.83 -5.85
N PRO A 204 -20.99 -35.47 -7.04
CA PRO A 204 -19.93 -36.40 -7.38
C PRO A 204 -18.56 -35.73 -7.29
N LYS A 205 -17.56 -36.43 -6.76
CA LYS A 205 -16.22 -35.89 -6.50
C LYS A 205 -15.62 -35.17 -7.71
N TYR A 206 -15.80 -35.70 -8.92
CA TYR A 206 -15.23 -35.10 -10.14
C TYR A 206 -15.86 -33.75 -10.52
N LEU A 207 -17.06 -33.40 -10.05
CA LEU A 207 -17.70 -32.09 -10.28
C LEU A 207 -17.38 -31.05 -9.20
N ILE A 208 -16.83 -31.47 -8.05
CA ILE A 208 -16.56 -30.57 -6.92
C ILE A 208 -15.61 -29.43 -7.31
N PRO A 209 -14.44 -29.67 -7.95
CA PRO A 209 -13.50 -28.59 -8.21
C PRO A 209 -14.06 -27.49 -9.12
N SER A 210 -14.84 -27.87 -10.15
CA SER A 210 -15.49 -26.90 -11.04
C SER A 210 -16.58 -26.11 -10.32
N SER A 211 -17.46 -26.78 -9.57
CA SER A 211 -18.56 -26.11 -8.86
C SER A 211 -18.04 -25.16 -7.78
N PHE A 212 -17.03 -25.58 -7.02
CA PHE A 212 -16.34 -24.74 -6.04
C PHE A 212 -15.68 -23.53 -6.70
N GLY A 213 -14.89 -23.75 -7.76
CA GLY A 213 -14.20 -22.68 -8.48
C GLY A 213 -15.16 -21.62 -9.05
N MET A 214 -16.33 -22.05 -9.53
CA MET A 214 -17.36 -21.14 -10.03
C MET A 214 -18.00 -20.31 -8.93
N LEU A 215 -18.45 -20.92 -7.82
CA LEU A 215 -19.05 -20.19 -6.71
C LEU A 215 -18.08 -19.19 -6.07
N VAL A 216 -16.84 -19.63 -5.79
CA VAL A 216 -15.80 -18.77 -5.22
C VAL A 216 -15.39 -17.66 -6.19
N GLY A 217 -15.29 -17.97 -7.50
CA GLY A 217 -15.01 -16.98 -8.53
C GLY A 217 -16.10 -15.91 -8.64
N CYS A 218 -17.37 -16.30 -8.57
CA CYS A 218 -18.50 -15.36 -8.56
C CYS A 218 -18.51 -14.50 -7.29
N LEU A 219 -18.32 -15.11 -6.12
CA LEU A 219 -18.20 -14.38 -4.85
C LEU A 219 -17.06 -13.34 -4.90
N TYR A 220 -15.87 -13.76 -5.34
CA TYR A 220 -14.72 -12.87 -5.50
C TYR A 220 -15.04 -11.71 -6.45
N GLN A 221 -15.68 -11.99 -7.59
CA GLN A 221 -16.05 -10.95 -8.55
C GLN A 221 -17.05 -9.95 -7.96
N THR A 222 -18.05 -10.42 -7.20
CA THR A 222 -18.98 -9.55 -6.48
C THR A 222 -18.28 -8.65 -5.48
N VAL A 223 -17.31 -9.17 -4.71
CA VAL A 223 -16.52 -8.36 -3.77
C VAL A 223 -15.66 -7.34 -4.52
N MET A 224 -15.04 -7.72 -5.65
CA MET A 224 -14.22 -6.80 -6.46
C MET A 224 -15.05 -5.67 -7.09
N GLU A 225 -16.28 -5.97 -7.52
CA GLU A 225 -17.24 -4.97 -8.00
C GLU A 225 -17.63 -4.01 -6.88
N GLU A 226 -17.91 -4.52 -5.68
CA GLU A 226 -18.23 -3.71 -4.50
C GLU A 226 -17.05 -2.79 -4.10
N ILE A 227 -15.83 -3.32 -4.11
CA ILE A 227 -14.61 -2.51 -3.90
C ILE A 227 -14.58 -1.35 -4.88
N SER A 228 -14.73 -1.63 -6.18
CA SER A 228 -14.61 -0.63 -7.24
C SER A 228 -15.64 0.50 -7.12
N MET A 229 -16.82 0.23 -6.56
CA MET A 229 -17.86 1.24 -6.33
C MET A 229 -17.57 2.16 -5.12
N ARG A 230 -16.68 1.77 -4.21
CA ARG A 230 -16.41 2.48 -2.95
C ARG A 230 -15.12 3.28 -2.93
N VAL A 231 -14.20 2.94 -3.81
CA VAL A 231 -12.84 3.47 -3.82
C VAL A 231 -12.68 4.58 -4.87
N GLY A 232 -13.14 5.79 -4.58
CA GLY A 232 -12.95 6.95 -5.44
C GLY A 232 -13.69 6.93 -6.79
N LYS A 233 -14.41 8.01 -7.12
CA LYS A 233 -15.22 8.08 -8.37
C LYS A 233 -14.40 7.88 -9.65
N TRP A 234 -13.14 8.30 -9.65
CA TRP A 234 -12.26 8.17 -10.82
C TRP A 234 -11.87 6.71 -11.13
N THR A 235 -12.03 5.79 -10.16
CA THR A 235 -11.68 4.38 -10.36
C THR A 235 -12.77 3.59 -11.08
N GLU A 236 -14.03 4.08 -11.04
CA GLU A 236 -15.18 3.47 -11.72
C GLU A 236 -14.94 3.36 -13.23
N PHE A 237 -14.34 4.41 -13.80
CA PHE A 237 -13.96 4.47 -15.22
C PHE A 237 -12.51 4.04 -15.46
N GLY A 238 -11.85 3.53 -14.43
CA GLY A 238 -10.45 3.13 -14.46
C GLY A 238 -10.20 1.86 -15.27
N SER A 239 -9.00 1.76 -15.85
CA SER A 239 -8.54 0.53 -16.49
C SER A 239 -8.38 -0.62 -15.49
N SER A 240 -8.12 -1.84 -15.98
CA SER A 240 -7.76 -2.96 -15.11
C SER A 240 -6.53 -2.67 -14.25
N THR A 241 -5.60 -1.84 -14.72
CA THR A 241 -4.43 -1.39 -13.94
C THR A 241 -4.85 -0.57 -12.72
N VAL A 242 -5.79 0.37 -12.88
CA VAL A 242 -6.31 1.19 -11.78
C VAL A 242 -6.96 0.28 -10.72
N ARG A 243 -7.87 -0.60 -11.15
CA ARG A 243 -8.55 -1.52 -10.25
C ARG A 243 -7.57 -2.40 -9.49
N ASN A 244 -6.58 -2.96 -10.17
CA ASN A 244 -5.53 -3.79 -9.57
C ASN A 244 -4.75 -3.04 -8.47
N LEU A 245 -4.30 -1.81 -8.75
CA LEU A 245 -3.55 -0.99 -7.78
C LEU A 245 -4.41 -0.62 -6.57
N VAL A 246 -5.65 -0.19 -6.81
CA VAL A 246 -6.55 0.21 -5.73
C VAL A 246 -6.92 -1.00 -4.87
N THR A 247 -7.13 -2.17 -5.47
CA THR A 247 -7.34 -3.41 -4.71
C THR A 247 -6.11 -3.83 -3.92
N ALA A 248 -4.90 -3.53 -4.41
CA ALA A 248 -3.66 -3.75 -3.66
C ALA A 248 -3.56 -2.82 -2.44
N SER A 249 -4.05 -1.57 -2.54
CA SER A 249 -4.10 -0.65 -1.39
C SER A 249 -4.97 -1.17 -0.24
N LEU A 250 -6.05 -1.91 -0.54
CA LEU A 250 -6.92 -2.52 0.47
C LEU A 250 -6.24 -3.66 1.22
N GLN A 251 -5.25 -4.33 0.63
CA GLN A 251 -4.49 -5.39 1.31
C GLN A 251 -3.74 -4.83 2.53
N LEU A 252 -3.28 -3.59 2.41
CA LEU A 252 -2.31 -2.98 3.31
C LEU A 252 -2.96 -2.27 4.50
N TYR A 253 -4.27 -2.01 4.46
CA TYR A 253 -4.99 -1.35 5.56
C TYR A 253 -5.97 -2.32 6.21
N GLY A 254 -5.77 -2.58 7.50
CA GLY A 254 -6.60 -3.50 8.26
C GLY A 254 -6.20 -3.56 9.73
N ARG A 255 -6.94 -4.37 10.50
CA ARG A 255 -6.67 -4.62 11.92
C ARG A 255 -5.49 -5.58 12.07
N ALA A 256 -4.56 -5.33 12.99
CA ALA A 256 -3.55 -6.31 13.37
C ALA A 256 -3.78 -6.75 14.83
N PRO A 257 -3.73 -8.05 15.15
CA PRO A 257 -4.18 -8.54 16.45
C PRO A 257 -3.20 -8.28 17.60
N ASN A 258 -1.92 -8.08 17.30
CA ASN A 258 -0.83 -7.90 18.26
C ASN A 258 -0.32 -6.44 18.30
N ILE A 259 -1.20 -5.49 18.01
CA ILE A 259 -0.88 -4.06 18.03
C ILE A 259 -2.00 -3.33 18.74
N GLN A 260 -1.61 -2.44 19.64
CA GLN A 260 -2.47 -1.42 20.18
C GLN A 260 -2.10 -0.08 19.55
N LEU A 261 -3.04 0.54 18.84
CA LEU A 261 -2.82 1.84 18.22
C LEU A 261 -3.01 2.95 19.28
N PRO A 262 -2.28 4.07 19.15
CA PRO A 262 -2.51 5.25 19.99
C PRO A 262 -3.96 5.69 19.89
N THR A 263 -4.59 5.95 21.03
CA THR A 263 -6.00 6.34 21.08
C THR A 263 -6.22 7.69 20.39
N ILE A 264 -7.23 7.76 19.53
CA ILE A 264 -7.74 8.99 18.94
C ILE A 264 -8.97 9.43 19.74
N LEU A 265 -9.07 10.72 20.04
CA LEU A 265 -10.28 11.27 20.63
C LEU A 265 -11.43 11.19 19.61
N PRO A 266 -12.62 10.67 19.99
CA PRO A 266 -13.74 10.57 19.08
C PRO A 266 -14.08 11.92 18.44
N ALA A 267 -14.25 11.91 17.12
CA ALA A 267 -14.61 13.07 16.33
C ALA A 267 -15.69 12.69 15.31
N PRO A 268 -16.56 13.64 14.92
CA PRO A 268 -17.60 13.40 13.91
C PRO A 268 -17.02 12.77 12.63
N ALA A 269 -17.72 11.78 12.10
CA ALA A 269 -17.37 11.07 10.88
C ALA A 269 -17.35 12.00 9.68
N ILE A 270 -16.31 11.86 8.86
CA ILE A 270 -16.26 12.51 7.54
C ILE A 270 -17.35 11.91 6.66
N LYS A 271 -17.50 10.58 6.71
CA LYS A 271 -18.57 9.80 6.06
C LYS A 271 -18.97 8.66 7.00
N GLY A 272 -20.27 8.38 7.12
CA GLY A 272 -20.80 7.25 7.91
C GLY A 272 -21.41 7.65 9.25
N ARG A 273 -21.60 6.67 10.15
CA ARG A 273 -22.13 6.87 11.50
C ARG A 273 -20.99 7.07 12.51
N ASP A 274 -21.27 7.81 13.58
CA ASP A 274 -20.28 8.17 14.60
C ASP A 274 -20.03 7.08 15.67
N ASP A 275 -20.81 6.00 15.65
CA ASP A 275 -20.91 5.02 16.74
C ASP A 275 -20.11 3.72 16.52
N ASP A 276 -19.23 3.64 15.52
CA ASP A 276 -18.43 2.44 15.27
C ASP A 276 -17.17 2.36 16.16
N PRO A 277 -17.11 1.46 17.16
CA PRO A 277 -15.95 1.31 18.04
C PRO A 277 -14.72 0.73 17.33
N ASN A 278 -14.88 0.12 16.15
CA ASN A 278 -13.77 -0.44 15.38
C ASN A 278 -13.11 0.56 14.42
N ARG A 279 -13.70 1.76 14.29
CA ARG A 279 -13.25 2.83 13.38
C ARG A 279 -11.80 3.24 13.58
N TYR A 280 -11.25 3.05 14.78
CA TYR A 280 -9.90 3.47 15.17
C TYR A 280 -8.89 2.32 15.31
N ASN A 281 -9.29 1.08 15.00
CA ASN A 281 -8.49 -0.12 15.26
C ASN A 281 -7.76 -0.68 14.03
N CYS A 282 -7.78 0.05 12.92
CA CYS A 282 -7.09 -0.31 11.68
C CYS A 282 -5.92 0.62 11.42
N SER A 283 -4.88 0.10 10.77
CA SER A 283 -3.70 0.86 10.39
C SER A 283 -3.13 0.37 9.07
N LEU A 284 -2.38 1.25 8.40
CA LEU A 284 -1.67 0.98 7.16
C LEU A 284 -0.34 0.28 7.47
N ALA A 285 -0.23 -1.00 7.12
CA ALA A 285 1.03 -1.74 7.15
C ALA A 285 2.03 -1.13 6.16
N ALA A 286 3.32 -1.06 6.52
CA ALA A 286 4.35 -0.73 5.54
C ALA A 286 4.39 -1.77 4.41
N GLY A 287 4.19 -3.06 4.74
CA GLY A 287 3.85 -4.08 3.75
C GLY A 287 3.88 -5.52 4.23
N LEU A 288 3.50 -6.43 3.33
CA LEU A 288 3.23 -7.82 3.62
C LEU A 288 4.25 -8.76 2.95
N PRO A 289 4.72 -9.82 3.65
CA PRO A 289 4.38 -10.19 5.04
C PRO A 289 5.30 -9.60 6.13
N HIS A 290 6.42 -8.97 5.78
CA HIS A 290 7.50 -8.67 6.74
C HIS A 290 7.11 -7.59 7.76
N PHE A 291 6.30 -6.63 7.34
CA PHE A 291 5.91 -5.44 8.10
C PHE A 291 4.40 -5.41 8.35
N ALA A 292 3.87 -6.55 8.76
CA ALA A 292 2.44 -6.79 8.85
C ALA A 292 1.90 -6.80 10.30
N GLU A 293 2.76 -7.01 11.30
CA GLU A 293 2.38 -7.30 12.68
C GLU A 293 3.31 -6.66 13.72
N GLY A 294 2.84 -6.58 14.97
CA GLY A 294 3.60 -6.08 16.12
C GLY A 294 4.23 -4.71 15.87
N MET A 295 5.44 -4.49 16.41
CA MET A 295 6.13 -3.22 16.27
C MET A 295 6.44 -2.89 14.80
N TRP A 296 6.58 -3.91 13.94
CA TRP A 296 7.04 -3.78 12.57
C TRP A 296 5.98 -3.29 11.59
N ARG A 297 4.72 -3.16 12.00
CA ARG A 297 3.64 -2.80 11.07
C ARG A 297 3.66 -1.35 10.63
N ASN A 298 3.80 -0.44 11.60
CA ASN A 298 3.50 0.98 11.40
C ASN A 298 4.79 1.80 11.43
N TRP A 299 5.14 2.31 10.24
CA TRP A 299 6.30 3.17 10.05
C TRP A 299 5.85 4.54 9.54
N GLY A 300 6.10 5.61 10.30
CA GLY A 300 5.61 6.95 9.98
C GLY A 300 6.02 7.40 8.58
N ARG A 301 7.26 7.12 8.18
CA ARG A 301 7.76 7.39 6.84
C ARG A 301 6.94 6.67 5.75
N ASP A 302 6.89 5.34 5.76
CA ASP A 302 6.16 4.55 4.78
C ASP A 302 4.68 4.93 4.74
N THR A 303 4.08 5.12 5.92
CA THR A 303 2.69 5.53 6.07
C THR A 303 2.43 6.83 5.31
N PHE A 304 3.21 7.89 5.55
CA PHE A 304 2.91 9.20 4.97
C PHE A 304 3.37 9.36 3.52
N ILE A 305 4.30 8.53 3.04
CA ILE A 305 4.57 8.39 1.61
C ILE A 305 3.39 7.68 0.91
N ALA A 306 2.81 6.65 1.53
CA ALA A 306 1.73 5.87 0.94
C ALA A 306 0.34 6.52 1.06
N LEU A 307 0.12 7.35 2.09
CA LEU A 307 -1.21 7.81 2.51
C LEU A 307 -2.00 8.50 1.40
N ARG A 308 -1.35 9.36 0.59
CA ARG A 308 -2.03 10.06 -0.49
C ARG A 308 -2.57 9.10 -1.55
N GLY A 309 -1.74 8.18 -2.04
CA GLY A 309 -2.18 7.19 -3.02
C GLY A 309 -3.14 6.14 -2.46
N CYS A 310 -2.82 5.54 -1.31
CA CYS A 310 -3.56 4.41 -0.76
C CYS A 310 -4.89 4.80 -0.11
N LEU A 311 -5.01 6.02 0.42
CA LEU A 311 -6.19 6.44 1.19
C LEU A 311 -6.87 7.69 0.57
N ILE A 312 -6.15 8.80 0.40
CA ILE A 312 -6.74 10.08 -0.03
C ILE A 312 -7.34 9.98 -1.44
N LEU A 313 -6.54 9.59 -2.44
CA LEU A 313 -7.02 9.50 -3.83
C LEU A 313 -8.09 8.41 -4.00
N THR A 314 -8.15 7.44 -3.10
CA THR A 314 -9.21 6.41 -3.09
C THR A 314 -10.46 6.83 -2.30
N GLU A 315 -10.56 8.10 -1.89
CA GLU A 315 -11.64 8.69 -1.09
C GLU A 315 -11.86 8.03 0.29
N ARG A 316 -10.86 7.34 0.82
CA ARG A 316 -10.86 6.73 2.16
C ARG A 316 -10.48 7.75 3.24
N TYR A 317 -11.14 8.92 3.20
CA TYR A 317 -10.80 10.09 4.03
C TYR A 317 -10.85 9.81 5.53
N GLU A 318 -11.79 8.97 5.98
CA GLU A 318 -11.92 8.63 7.39
C GLU A 318 -10.68 7.90 7.92
N GLU A 319 -10.21 6.91 7.17
CA GLU A 319 -9.02 6.14 7.49
C GLU A 319 -7.75 6.99 7.42
N ALA A 320 -7.67 7.89 6.44
CA ALA A 320 -6.58 8.86 6.30
C ALA A 320 -6.52 9.80 7.51
N ALA A 321 -7.66 10.38 7.91
CA ALA A 321 -7.76 11.27 9.07
C ALA A 321 -7.35 10.55 10.36
N ASN A 322 -7.83 9.32 10.56
CA ASN A 322 -7.48 8.51 11.72
C ASN A 322 -5.97 8.24 11.78
N THR A 323 -5.38 7.88 10.65
CA THR A 323 -3.93 7.63 10.56
C THR A 323 -3.13 8.89 10.88
N ILE A 324 -3.52 10.06 10.34
CA ILE A 324 -2.88 11.34 10.63
C ILE A 324 -2.94 11.68 12.13
N LEU A 325 -4.12 11.54 12.74
CA LEU A 325 -4.35 11.90 14.14
C LEU A 325 -3.64 10.93 15.12
N GLN A 326 -3.54 9.63 14.77
CA GLN A 326 -2.76 8.66 15.55
C GLN A 326 -1.30 9.06 15.66
N PHE A 327 -0.65 9.42 14.54
CA PHE A 327 0.74 9.88 14.58
C PHE A 327 0.88 11.27 15.19
N ALA A 328 -0.09 12.17 15.00
CA ALA A 328 -0.11 13.49 15.65
C ALA A 328 -0.10 13.36 17.19
N SER A 329 -0.82 12.38 17.73
CA SER A 329 -0.83 12.10 19.18
C SER A 329 0.56 11.73 19.73
N LEU A 330 1.44 11.21 18.86
CA LEU A 330 2.79 10.76 19.17
C LEU A 330 3.88 11.80 18.83
N LEU A 331 3.57 13.02 18.37
CA LEU A 331 4.62 14.02 18.09
C LEU A 331 5.45 14.26 19.37
N ARG A 332 6.79 14.19 19.28
CA ARG A 332 7.74 14.45 20.38
C ARG A 332 9.03 15.04 19.82
N HIS A 333 9.71 15.93 20.55
CA HIS A 333 10.89 16.65 20.05
C HIS A 333 10.64 17.50 18.78
N GLY A 334 9.37 17.73 18.39
CA GLY A 334 9.02 18.26 17.07
C GLY A 334 9.07 17.26 15.92
N LEU A 335 9.21 15.95 16.21
CA LEU A 335 9.31 14.87 15.22
C LEU A 335 8.15 13.88 15.33
N ILE A 336 7.79 13.28 14.19
CA ILE A 336 6.92 12.11 14.11
C ILE A 336 7.80 10.85 14.20
N PRO A 337 7.42 9.84 14.99
CA PRO A 337 8.25 8.65 15.14
C PRO A 337 8.38 7.89 13.82
N ASN A 338 9.54 7.28 13.57
CA ASN A 338 9.68 6.35 12.46
C ASN A 338 8.92 5.07 12.79
N LEU A 339 9.30 4.42 13.89
CA LEU A 339 8.62 3.23 14.41
C LEU A 339 7.53 3.67 15.38
N MET A 340 6.25 3.36 15.10
CA MET A 340 5.17 3.65 16.05
C MET A 340 5.27 2.79 17.33
N GLY A 341 5.84 1.59 17.21
CA GLY A 341 5.82 0.57 18.26
C GLY A 341 4.58 -0.33 18.16
N ASP A 342 4.45 -1.27 19.10
CA ASP A 342 3.30 -2.19 19.16
C ASP A 342 2.21 -1.71 20.13
N GLY A 343 2.47 -0.65 20.89
CA GLY A 343 1.56 -0.13 21.92
C GLY A 343 1.41 -1.02 23.16
N LEU A 344 2.23 -2.08 23.27
CA LEU A 344 2.20 -3.04 24.37
C LEU A 344 3.53 -3.03 25.14
N CYS A 345 4.63 -3.37 24.45
CA CYS A 345 5.96 -3.54 25.04
C CYS A 345 7.01 -2.63 24.38
N VAL A 346 6.71 -2.08 23.20
CA VAL A 346 7.64 -1.29 22.39
C VAL A 346 7.11 0.11 22.22
N ALA A 347 7.87 1.08 22.75
CA ALA A 347 7.57 2.49 22.62
C ALA A 347 7.94 3.04 21.22
N PRO A 348 7.36 4.18 20.81
CA PRO A 348 7.71 4.82 19.55
C PRO A 348 9.19 5.26 19.52
N ARG A 349 9.84 5.13 18.36
CA ARG A 349 11.26 5.52 18.15
C ARG A 349 11.38 6.74 17.24
N TYR A 350 12.16 7.73 17.67
CA TYR A 350 12.31 9.05 17.02
C TYR A 350 13.69 9.20 16.38
N ASN A 351 14.03 8.29 15.46
CA ASN A 351 15.28 8.29 14.72
C ASN A 351 15.12 8.79 13.26
N ALA A 352 13.91 9.16 12.84
CA ALA A 352 13.62 9.71 11.53
C ALA A 352 13.47 11.25 11.60
N ARG A 353 14.19 11.95 10.71
CA ARG A 353 14.02 13.39 10.49
C ARG A 353 13.09 13.70 9.32
N ASP A 354 12.76 12.70 8.51
CA ASP A 354 11.94 12.84 7.30
C ASP A 354 10.45 12.56 7.52
N ALA A 355 10.11 11.64 8.43
CA ALA A 355 8.72 11.25 8.72
C ALA A 355 7.79 12.44 9.02
N VAL A 356 8.26 13.45 9.74
CA VAL A 356 7.49 14.67 10.06
C VAL A 356 7.17 15.52 8.82
N TRP A 357 8.07 15.60 7.85
CA TRP A 357 7.84 16.37 6.62
C TRP A 357 6.88 15.66 5.69
N PHE A 358 6.96 14.33 5.58
CA PHE A 358 5.95 13.55 4.88
C PHE A 358 4.58 13.65 5.58
N TRP A 359 4.53 13.61 6.91
CA TRP A 359 3.29 13.81 7.69
C TRP A 359 2.65 15.17 7.43
N LEU A 360 3.42 16.27 7.54
CA LEU A 360 2.94 17.62 7.26
C LEU A 360 2.42 17.73 5.82
N TYR A 361 3.18 17.24 4.84
CA TYR A 361 2.77 17.26 3.44
C TYR A 361 1.52 16.41 3.17
N ALA A 362 1.38 15.27 3.85
CA ALA A 362 0.19 14.43 3.76
C ALA A 362 -1.06 15.14 4.31
N ILE A 363 -0.94 15.96 5.35
CA ILE A 363 -2.03 16.82 5.85
C ILE A 363 -2.40 17.87 4.80
N CYS A 364 -1.43 18.55 4.20
CA CYS A 364 -1.69 19.51 3.11
C CYS A 364 -2.45 18.84 1.96
N CYS A 365 -2.01 17.64 1.54
CA CYS A 365 -2.68 16.87 0.49
C CYS A 365 -4.10 16.44 0.89
N PHE A 366 -4.31 16.10 2.16
CA PHE A 366 -5.62 15.71 2.68
C PHE A 366 -6.60 16.88 2.64
N GLU A 367 -6.19 18.04 3.14
CA GLU A 367 -7.03 19.24 3.16
C GLU A 367 -7.35 19.75 1.75
N ASP A 368 -6.37 19.73 0.82
CA ASP A 368 -6.60 20.08 -0.58
C ASP A 368 -7.61 19.13 -1.24
N ALA A 369 -7.47 17.81 -1.02
CA ALA A 369 -8.39 16.81 -1.56
C ALA A 369 -9.79 16.94 -0.96
N LEU A 370 -9.89 17.26 0.34
CA LEU A 370 -11.17 17.48 1.00
C LEU A 370 -11.86 18.73 0.44
N ALA A 371 -11.14 19.85 0.33
CA ALA A 371 -11.66 21.08 -0.25
C ALA A 371 -12.16 20.87 -1.68
N ALA A 372 -11.40 20.14 -2.50
CA ALA A 372 -11.78 19.75 -3.85
C ALA A 372 -13.06 18.88 -3.86
N SER A 373 -13.16 17.90 -2.98
CA SER A 373 -14.34 17.02 -2.87
C SER A 373 -15.61 17.77 -2.45
N GLU A 374 -15.47 18.87 -1.68
CA GLU A 374 -16.57 19.73 -1.25
C GLU A 374 -16.86 20.88 -2.22
N GLY A 375 -16.05 21.04 -3.29
CA GLY A 375 -16.17 22.14 -4.25
C GLY A 375 -15.87 23.50 -3.63
N THR A 376 -14.99 23.55 -2.63
CA THR A 376 -14.62 24.76 -1.89
C THR A 376 -13.17 25.14 -2.16
N PRO A 377 -12.79 26.43 -2.09
CA PRO A 377 -11.38 26.82 -2.07
C PRO A 377 -10.70 26.35 -0.77
N ILE A 378 -9.36 26.35 -0.78
CA ILE A 378 -8.55 26.14 0.44
C ILE A 378 -9.06 27.07 1.55
N GLY A 379 -9.20 26.54 2.75
CA GLY A 379 -9.76 27.27 3.90
C GLY A 379 -11.28 27.24 4.04
N GLY A 380 -11.99 26.68 3.05
CA GLY A 380 -13.45 26.57 3.03
C GLY A 380 -14.01 25.19 3.38
N ALA A 381 -13.16 24.17 3.56
CA ALA A 381 -13.57 22.80 3.82
C ALA A 381 -14.29 22.66 5.17
N LYS A 382 -15.54 22.22 5.16
CA LYS A 382 -16.40 22.08 6.35
C LYS A 382 -15.96 20.93 7.24
N LYS A 383 -15.40 19.86 6.66
CA LYS A 383 -14.98 18.65 7.37
C LYS A 383 -13.49 18.61 7.68
N SER A 384 -12.82 19.76 7.62
CA SER A 384 -11.38 19.89 7.90
C SER A 384 -10.99 19.16 9.19
N ILE A 385 -9.81 18.53 9.17
CA ILE A 385 -9.28 17.85 10.35
C ILE A 385 -8.38 18.75 11.21
N LEU A 386 -8.07 19.96 10.74
CA LEU A 386 -7.17 20.90 11.42
C LEU A 386 -7.62 21.27 12.84
N ASN A 387 -8.93 21.39 13.06
CA ASN A 387 -9.51 21.71 14.37
C ASN A 387 -9.90 20.47 15.18
N ARG A 388 -9.62 19.24 14.69
CA ARG A 388 -9.92 18.04 15.47
C ARG A 388 -8.99 17.96 16.69
N PRO A 389 -9.53 17.58 17.87
CA PRO A 389 -8.73 17.49 19.08
C PRO A 389 -7.76 16.32 18.99
N VAL A 390 -6.48 16.59 19.29
CA VAL A 390 -5.41 15.60 19.38
C VAL A 390 -4.99 15.51 20.84
N LEU A 391 -5.11 14.32 21.42
CA LEU A 391 -4.51 14.01 22.72
C LEU A 391 -2.99 13.86 22.52
N ARG A 392 -2.20 14.69 23.20
CA ARG A 392 -0.75 14.64 23.20
C ARG A 392 -0.28 13.63 24.23
N TRP A 393 0.26 12.50 23.78
CA TRP A 393 0.89 11.52 24.66
C TRP A 393 2.21 12.03 25.25
N PHE A 394 2.86 12.96 24.55
CA PHE A 394 4.12 13.58 24.97
C PHE A 394 3.98 15.12 24.95
N PRO A 395 3.27 15.72 25.93
CA PRO A 395 3.19 17.18 26.04
C PRO A 395 4.56 17.82 26.32
N HIS A 396 5.44 17.08 26.99
CA HIS A 396 6.85 17.41 27.16
C HIS A 396 7.71 16.21 26.74
N ASP A 397 8.94 16.50 26.34
CA ASP A 397 9.86 15.48 25.81
C ASP A 397 10.22 14.40 26.86
N ASP A 398 10.20 14.77 28.15
CA ASP A 398 10.48 13.88 29.28
C ASP A 398 9.25 13.15 29.83
N THR A 399 8.04 13.38 29.28
CA THR A 399 6.83 12.65 29.71
C THR A 399 6.96 11.15 29.42
N PRO A 400 6.59 10.23 30.34
CA PRO A 400 6.60 8.79 30.07
C PRO A 400 5.78 8.42 28.83
N GLY A 401 4.52 8.91 28.77
CA GLY A 401 3.67 8.90 27.58
C GLY A 401 3.30 7.51 27.06
N TRP A 402 3.03 7.41 25.77
CA TRP A 402 2.60 6.16 25.12
C TRP A 402 3.75 5.13 25.02
N PRO A 403 3.51 3.83 25.29
CA PRO A 403 2.25 3.20 25.74
C PRO A 403 2.08 3.12 27.27
N ALA A 404 3.07 3.55 28.05
CA ALA A 404 3.11 3.37 29.50
C ALA A 404 1.88 3.97 30.24
N GLU A 405 1.35 5.08 29.72
CA GLU A 405 0.21 5.79 30.34
C GLU A 405 -1.17 5.36 29.81
N ASN A 406 -1.25 4.42 28.85
CA ASN A 406 -2.50 4.07 28.16
C ASN A 406 -3.65 3.62 29.10
N GLY A 407 -3.34 2.96 30.20
CA GLY A 407 -4.34 2.56 31.22
C GLY A 407 -4.68 3.64 32.26
N SER A 408 -4.00 4.78 32.23
CA SER A 408 -4.12 5.84 33.25
C SER A 408 -4.88 7.09 32.79
N VAL A 409 -5.07 7.26 31.47
CA VAL A 409 -5.78 8.41 30.89
C VAL A 409 -7.26 8.05 30.72
N ASP A 410 -8.15 8.87 31.28
CA ASP A 410 -9.59 8.77 31.02
C ASP A 410 -9.92 9.42 29.66
N PHE A 411 -10.23 8.61 28.66
CA PHE A 411 -10.54 9.09 27.31
C PHE A 411 -11.93 9.74 27.20
N ASN A 412 -12.84 9.51 28.15
CA ASN A 412 -14.13 10.20 28.17
C ASN A 412 -14.00 11.63 28.72
N ASN A 413 -12.94 11.89 29.48
CA ASN A 413 -12.62 13.20 30.03
C ASN A 413 -11.10 13.43 30.00
N PRO A 414 -10.52 13.60 28.79
CA PRO A 414 -9.08 13.72 28.63
C PRO A 414 -8.55 14.99 29.32
N PRO A 415 -7.31 14.98 29.85
CA PRO A 415 -6.72 16.16 30.48
C PRO A 415 -6.65 17.33 29.50
N GLU A 416 -7.33 18.45 29.83
CA GLU A 416 -7.44 19.62 28.94
C GLU A 416 -6.06 20.19 28.55
N ASP A 417 -5.07 20.11 29.44
CA ASP A 417 -3.68 20.55 29.22
C ASP A 417 -2.91 19.70 28.21
N ARG A 418 -3.45 18.53 27.84
CA ARG A 418 -2.86 17.61 26.86
C ARG A 418 -3.64 17.52 25.57
N VAL A 419 -4.72 18.29 25.40
CA VAL A 419 -5.53 18.27 24.19
C VAL A 419 -5.33 19.57 23.44
N MET A 420 -4.96 19.47 22.17
CA MET A 420 -4.82 20.63 21.29
C MET A 420 -5.30 20.29 19.88
N PRO A 421 -5.77 21.27 19.09
CA PRO A 421 -6.18 21.02 17.72
C PRO A 421 -4.97 20.61 16.86
N LEU A 422 -5.22 19.82 15.82
CA LEU A 422 -4.18 19.34 14.89
C LEU A 422 -3.32 20.48 14.32
N CYS A 423 -3.90 21.64 14.00
CA CYS A 423 -3.17 22.80 13.49
C CYS A 423 -2.10 23.31 14.48
N ASP A 424 -2.37 23.23 15.78
CA ASP A 424 -1.40 23.60 16.81
C ASP A 424 -0.32 22.53 16.96
N VAL A 425 -0.64 21.24 16.76
CA VAL A 425 0.37 20.16 16.73
C VAL A 425 1.32 20.35 15.55
N MET A 426 0.78 20.75 14.39
CA MET A 426 1.59 21.09 13.22
C MET A 426 2.50 22.29 13.51
N GLN A 427 1.94 23.34 14.16
CA GLN A 427 2.72 24.50 14.56
C GLN A 427 3.83 24.13 15.55
N GLU A 428 3.57 23.26 16.51
CA GLU A 428 4.58 22.77 17.46
C GLU A 428 5.76 22.14 16.70
N ALA A 429 5.48 21.26 15.72
CA ALA A 429 6.52 20.64 14.91
C ALA A 429 7.38 21.67 14.16
N LEU A 430 6.73 22.60 13.45
CA LEU A 430 7.39 23.64 12.66
C LEU A 430 8.22 24.59 13.55
N GLN A 431 7.66 25.03 14.67
CA GLN A 431 8.33 25.92 15.63
C GLN A 431 9.54 25.23 16.28
N ARG A 432 9.45 23.93 16.61
CA ARG A 432 10.59 23.15 17.14
C ARG A 432 11.71 23.06 16.09
N HIS A 433 11.38 22.81 14.82
CA HIS A 433 12.37 22.83 13.75
C HIS A 433 13.03 24.21 13.57
N ALA A 434 12.26 25.28 13.63
CA ALA A 434 12.78 26.65 13.56
C ALA A 434 13.72 26.97 14.73
N SER A 435 13.33 26.54 15.95
CA SER A 435 14.11 26.74 17.18
C SER A 435 15.40 25.90 17.23
N GLY A 436 15.43 24.79 16.48
CA GLY A 436 16.50 23.81 16.51
C GLY A 436 16.19 22.65 17.46
N ILE A 437 16.39 21.43 16.95
CA ILE A 437 16.15 20.17 17.66
C ILE A 437 17.50 19.49 17.86
N GLU A 438 17.83 19.20 19.12
CA GLU A 438 19.00 18.43 19.50
C GLU A 438 18.68 17.61 20.75
N PHE A 439 18.73 16.29 20.63
CA PHE A 439 18.48 15.39 21.75
C PHE A 439 19.22 14.07 21.56
N ARG A 440 19.33 13.31 22.66
CA ARG A 440 19.79 11.91 22.63
C ARG A 440 18.57 11.00 22.70
N GLU A 441 18.48 9.99 21.83
CA GLU A 441 17.36 9.04 21.83
C GLU A 441 17.10 8.48 23.24
N ARG A 442 15.82 8.46 23.62
CA ARG A 442 15.40 7.90 24.90
C ARG A 442 15.79 6.42 24.96
N ASN A 443 16.36 5.99 26.08
CA ASN A 443 16.81 4.61 26.27
C ASN A 443 17.97 4.21 25.33
N ALA A 444 18.74 5.19 24.82
CA ALA A 444 19.90 4.96 23.97
C ALA A 444 20.86 3.92 24.56
N GLY A 445 21.29 2.98 23.71
CA GLY A 445 22.16 1.87 24.07
C GLY A 445 21.75 0.59 23.37
N TYR A 446 22.46 -0.50 23.71
CA TYR A 446 22.36 -1.79 23.03
C TYR A 446 20.93 -2.37 22.95
N GLN A 447 20.09 -2.11 23.97
CA GLN A 447 18.71 -2.61 24.01
C GLN A 447 17.80 -1.92 22.97
N LEU A 448 18.05 -0.64 22.68
CA LEU A 448 17.29 0.11 21.69
C LEU A 448 17.80 -0.19 20.28
N ASP A 449 19.12 -0.20 20.11
CA ASP A 449 19.77 -0.49 18.85
C ASP A 449 21.11 -1.16 19.12
N CYS A 450 21.21 -2.45 18.80
CA CYS A 450 22.41 -3.23 19.07
C CYS A 450 23.54 -2.97 18.06
N GLN A 451 23.27 -2.26 16.96
CA GLN A 451 24.25 -2.02 15.89
C GLN A 451 24.84 -0.61 15.99
N MET A 452 24.02 0.37 16.33
CA MET A 452 24.38 1.79 16.35
C MET A 452 25.47 2.13 17.38
N VAL A 453 26.39 3.02 17.00
CA VAL A 453 27.40 3.60 17.90
C VAL A 453 26.81 4.69 18.80
N THR A 454 27.51 5.05 19.88
CA THR A 454 27.06 6.01 20.88
C THR A 454 26.61 7.35 20.28
N GLU A 455 27.33 7.84 19.28
CA GLU A 455 27.10 9.11 18.58
C GLU A 455 25.87 9.06 17.66
N GLY A 456 25.52 7.86 17.16
CA GLY A 456 24.37 7.66 16.28
C GLY A 456 23.04 7.94 16.97
N PHE A 457 22.97 7.76 18.30
CA PHE A 457 21.80 8.08 19.12
C PHE A 457 21.57 9.58 19.32
N ASN A 458 22.51 10.44 18.92
CA ASN A 458 22.33 11.88 19.00
C ASN A 458 21.62 12.36 17.73
N VAL A 459 20.40 12.87 17.88
CA VAL A 459 19.55 13.32 16.79
C VAL A 459 19.59 14.84 16.74
N LYS A 460 19.82 15.36 15.53
CA LYS A 460 19.79 16.80 15.23
C LYS A 460 18.87 17.06 14.05
N ALA A 461 18.04 18.09 14.15
CA ALA A 461 17.23 18.59 13.05
C ALA A 461 16.96 20.09 13.22
N GLY A 462 16.77 20.83 12.14
CA GLY A 462 16.41 22.25 12.24
C GLY A 462 16.38 22.95 10.88
N ILE A 463 16.25 24.28 10.91
CA ILE A 463 16.21 25.13 9.73
C ILE A 463 17.49 25.99 9.65
N GLN A 464 18.17 25.98 8.51
CA GLN A 464 19.31 26.85 8.26
C GLN A 464 18.83 28.30 8.10
N GLU A 465 19.32 29.22 8.93
CA GLU A 465 18.89 30.63 8.91
C GLU A 465 19.18 31.34 7.57
N ARG A 466 20.30 31.00 6.93
CA ARG A 466 20.75 31.61 5.66
C ARG A 466 19.85 31.23 4.49
N THR A 467 19.58 29.93 4.35
CA THR A 467 18.93 29.34 3.15
C THR A 467 17.45 29.02 3.37
N GLY A 468 17.01 28.87 4.61
CA GLY A 468 15.70 28.32 4.96
C GLY A 468 15.60 26.80 4.81
N PHE A 469 16.70 26.09 4.50
CA PHE A 469 16.68 24.65 4.27
C PHE A 469 16.56 23.85 5.56
N VAL A 470 15.85 22.73 5.46
CA VAL A 470 15.83 21.70 6.51
C VAL A 470 17.18 21.00 6.54
N TYR A 471 17.86 21.05 7.68
CA TYR A 471 19.10 20.33 7.92
C TYR A 471 18.98 19.39 9.12
N GLY A 472 19.91 18.46 9.26
CA GLY A 472 19.96 17.58 10.42
C GLY A 472 20.80 16.35 10.16
N GLY A 473 20.78 15.42 11.12
CA GLY A 473 21.57 14.20 11.06
C GLY A 473 23.02 14.40 11.52
N ASN A 474 23.79 13.32 11.44
CA ASN A 474 25.24 13.27 11.64
C ASN A 474 25.81 12.04 10.88
N PRO A 475 27.14 11.91 10.72
CA PRO A 475 27.75 10.80 9.98
C PRO A 475 27.46 9.38 10.52
N HIS A 476 26.95 9.29 11.75
CA HIS A 476 26.71 8.04 12.48
C HIS A 476 25.22 7.69 12.59
N ASN A 477 24.33 8.45 11.96
CA ASN A 477 22.88 8.19 12.00
C ASN A 477 22.23 8.04 10.63
N CYS A 478 20.99 7.55 10.67
CA CYS A 478 20.19 7.17 9.52
C CYS A 478 18.85 7.92 9.52
N GLY A 479 18.88 9.25 9.48
CA GLY A 479 17.68 10.08 9.66
C GLY A 479 16.68 10.05 8.50
N THR A 480 17.06 9.55 7.33
CA THR A 480 16.23 9.57 6.10
C THR A 480 15.91 8.16 5.65
N TRP A 481 14.98 7.98 4.70
CA TRP A 481 14.56 6.68 4.16
C TRP A 481 15.67 5.74 3.69
N MET A 482 16.82 6.28 3.30
CA MET A 482 18.02 5.48 3.06
C MET A 482 18.73 5.14 4.38
N ASP A 483 18.12 4.28 5.22
CA ASP A 483 18.42 4.15 6.65
C ASP A 483 19.21 2.90 7.07
N LYS A 484 19.85 2.19 6.13
CA LYS A 484 20.61 0.98 6.47
C LYS A 484 21.80 1.27 7.39
N MET A 485 21.68 0.81 8.64
CA MET A 485 22.79 0.71 9.61
C MET A 485 23.58 -0.59 9.38
N GLY A 486 24.89 -0.50 9.20
CA GLY A 486 25.76 -1.66 9.05
C GLY A 486 25.81 -2.51 10.32
N SER A 487 25.89 -3.83 10.14
CA SER A 487 25.78 -4.80 11.25
C SER A 487 26.80 -5.94 11.20
N SER A 488 27.66 -6.01 10.18
CA SER A 488 28.71 -7.02 10.04
C SER A 488 29.97 -6.63 10.80
N GLU A 489 30.25 -7.35 11.90
CA GLU A 489 31.54 -7.27 12.58
C GLU A 489 32.68 -7.79 11.70
N LYS A 490 32.43 -8.90 11.00
CA LYS A 490 33.39 -9.60 10.15
C LYS A 490 33.90 -8.71 9.01
N ALA A 491 33.02 -7.93 8.40
CA ALA A 491 33.37 -6.99 7.35
C ALA A 491 33.81 -5.62 7.88
N GLY A 492 33.70 -5.37 9.20
CA GLY A 492 34.09 -4.10 9.83
C GLY A 492 33.13 -2.93 9.56
N ASN A 493 31.88 -3.22 9.18
CA ASN A 493 30.85 -2.22 8.86
C ASN A 493 29.82 -2.02 9.99
N ARG A 494 29.86 -2.81 11.07
CA ARG A 494 28.97 -2.65 12.24
C ARG A 494 29.00 -1.23 12.80
N GLY A 495 27.81 -0.65 12.97
CA GLY A 495 27.61 0.69 13.53
C GLY A 495 27.96 1.85 12.59
N LYS A 496 28.25 1.56 11.32
CA LYS A 496 28.45 2.57 10.28
C LYS A 496 27.20 2.61 9.39
N PRO A 497 26.54 3.78 9.25
CA PRO A 497 25.51 3.96 8.24
C PRO A 497 26.05 3.69 6.83
N ALA A 498 25.28 3.01 6.00
CA ALA A 498 25.63 2.81 4.59
C ALA A 498 25.44 4.07 3.76
N THR A 499 24.46 4.89 4.15
CA THR A 499 24.03 6.11 3.48
C THR A 499 23.65 7.15 4.53
N PRO A 500 24.60 7.66 5.34
CA PRO A 500 24.31 8.80 6.21
C PRO A 500 23.97 9.99 5.30
N ARG A 501 22.77 10.53 5.50
CA ARG A 501 22.23 11.65 4.71
C ARG A 501 22.03 12.85 5.61
N ASP A 502 23.11 13.27 6.25
CA ASP A 502 23.17 14.46 7.09
C ASP A 502 23.33 15.74 6.25
N GLY A 503 23.09 16.89 6.87
CA GLY A 503 22.94 18.16 6.16
C GLY A 503 21.55 18.30 5.56
N CYS A 504 21.46 18.97 4.41
CA CYS A 504 20.21 19.30 3.73
C CYS A 504 19.88 18.25 2.66
N ALA A 505 18.95 17.34 2.95
CA ALA A 505 18.47 16.36 2.00
C ALA A 505 17.44 16.99 1.04
N VAL A 506 17.62 16.77 -0.26
CA VAL A 506 16.86 17.45 -1.32
C VAL A 506 15.35 17.29 -1.17
N GLU A 507 14.86 16.09 -0.82
CA GLU A 507 13.44 15.82 -0.66
C GLU A 507 12.84 16.56 0.54
N LEU A 508 13.60 16.76 1.62
CA LEU A 508 13.12 17.45 2.81
C LEU A 508 13.00 18.95 2.57
N VAL A 509 13.94 19.52 1.81
CA VAL A 509 13.85 20.92 1.39
C VAL A 509 12.63 21.14 0.48
N GLY A 510 12.40 20.23 -0.47
CA GLY A 510 11.21 20.28 -1.33
C GLY A 510 9.90 20.13 -0.55
N LEU A 511 9.82 19.17 0.37
CA LEU A 511 8.64 18.98 1.24
C LEU A 511 8.40 20.19 2.12
N ALA A 512 9.45 20.75 2.73
CA ALA A 512 9.33 21.95 3.56
C ALA A 512 8.78 23.13 2.77
N TYR A 513 9.32 23.38 1.57
CA TYR A 513 8.80 24.43 0.69
C TYR A 513 7.32 24.22 0.35
N ALA A 514 6.93 22.98 0.00
CA ALA A 514 5.54 22.66 -0.33
C ALA A 514 4.60 22.90 0.86
N VAL A 515 5.04 22.51 2.07
CA VAL A 515 4.29 22.73 3.31
C VAL A 515 4.16 24.22 3.62
N VAL A 516 5.26 24.99 3.68
CA VAL A 516 5.19 26.42 4.05
C VAL A 516 4.41 27.25 3.01
N THR A 517 4.52 26.90 1.73
CA THR A 517 3.72 27.54 0.67
C THR A 517 2.23 27.19 0.83
N TRP A 518 1.90 25.97 1.24
CA TRP A 518 0.52 25.60 1.53
C TRP A 518 -0.01 26.36 2.76
N LEU A 519 0.78 26.47 3.83
CA LEU A 519 0.42 27.19 5.05
C LEU A 519 0.18 28.68 4.80
N ASP A 520 1.01 29.32 3.97
CA ASP A 520 0.82 30.71 3.55
C ASP A 520 -0.54 30.91 2.87
N ARG A 521 -0.88 30.03 1.92
CA ARG A 521 -2.20 30.06 1.25
C ARG A 521 -3.35 29.80 2.23
N ALA A 522 -3.21 28.82 3.12
CA ALA A 522 -4.24 28.46 4.08
C ALA A 522 -4.52 29.59 5.09
N HIS A 523 -3.46 30.19 5.65
CA HIS A 523 -3.54 31.32 6.57
C HIS A 523 -4.14 32.56 5.90
N THR A 524 -3.66 32.89 4.70
CA THR A 524 -4.15 34.05 3.92
C THR A 524 -5.62 33.88 3.51
N ALA A 525 -6.04 32.65 3.17
CA ALA A 525 -7.43 32.37 2.83
C ALA A 525 -8.37 32.51 4.03
N SER A 526 -7.96 32.03 5.22
CA SER A 526 -8.74 32.16 6.45
C SER A 526 -7.88 31.96 7.69
N GLN A 527 -7.73 33.02 8.49
CA GLN A 527 -7.05 32.95 9.79
C GLN A 527 -7.78 32.07 10.81
N VAL A 528 -9.08 31.81 10.61
CA VAL A 528 -9.83 30.86 11.44
C VAL A 528 -9.50 29.41 11.06
N TYR A 529 -9.14 29.18 9.80
CA TYR A 529 -8.80 27.85 9.30
C TYR A 529 -7.39 27.44 9.66
N TYR A 530 -6.42 28.35 9.51
CA TYR A 530 -5.06 28.17 10.02
C TYR A 530 -4.58 29.44 10.74
N PRO A 531 -4.54 29.45 12.08
CA PRO A 531 -4.37 30.68 12.85
C PRO A 531 -2.93 31.21 12.91
N HIS A 532 -1.93 30.38 12.65
CA HIS A 532 -0.52 30.75 12.79
C HIS A 532 0.00 31.45 11.53
N GLU A 533 0.70 32.57 11.69
CA GLU A 533 1.27 33.39 10.60
C GLU A 533 2.70 32.98 10.18
N GLY A 534 3.39 32.18 11.01
CA GLY A 534 4.79 31.83 10.81
C GLY A 534 5.46 31.19 12.02
N VAL A 535 6.80 31.33 12.09
CA VAL A 535 7.65 30.79 13.16
C VAL A 535 8.61 31.84 13.71
N GLU A 536 9.08 31.65 14.94
CA GLU A 536 10.12 32.47 15.56
C GLU A 536 11.47 31.74 15.55
N MET A 537 12.50 32.41 15.03
CA MET A 537 13.87 31.88 14.95
C MET A 537 14.63 32.15 16.27
N PRO A 538 15.71 31.40 16.60
CA PRO A 538 16.47 31.57 17.83
C PRO A 538 17.09 32.96 18.04
N ASN A 539 17.31 33.70 16.96
CA ASN A 539 17.79 35.08 16.98
C ASN A 539 16.68 36.11 17.30
N GLY A 540 15.45 35.67 17.57
CA GLY A 540 14.26 36.50 17.81
C GLY A 540 13.57 37.02 16.54
N ALA A 541 14.06 36.66 15.35
CA ALA A 541 13.43 37.04 14.09
C ALA A 541 12.17 36.20 13.85
N LYS A 542 11.04 36.88 13.61
CA LYS A 542 9.81 36.22 13.17
C LYS A 542 9.81 36.08 11.66
N TRP A 543 9.62 34.87 11.17
CA TRP A 543 9.50 34.57 9.76
C TRP A 543 8.05 34.23 9.46
N THR A 544 7.42 34.96 8.53
CA THR A 544 6.14 34.53 7.97
C THR A 544 6.33 33.28 7.11
N TRP A 545 5.24 32.56 6.81
CA TRP A 545 5.30 31.43 5.87
C TRP A 545 5.87 31.82 4.50
N ASN A 546 5.46 32.98 3.97
CA ASN A 546 6.00 33.52 2.73
C ASN A 546 7.50 33.90 2.82
N ASP A 547 7.97 34.46 3.94
CA ASP A 547 9.40 34.76 4.12
C ASP A 547 10.23 33.48 4.06
N TRP A 548 9.78 32.43 4.74
CA TRP A 548 10.46 31.13 4.74
C TRP A 548 10.43 30.50 3.34
N ALA A 549 9.27 30.50 2.67
CA ALA A 549 9.14 30.00 1.29
C ALA A 549 10.10 30.74 0.33
N THR A 550 10.15 32.07 0.43
CA THR A 550 11.01 32.92 -0.41
C THR A 550 12.49 32.64 -0.18
N LYS A 551 12.90 32.42 1.07
CA LYS A 551 14.29 32.02 1.39
C LYS A 551 14.67 30.71 0.74
N ILE A 552 13.83 29.67 0.86
CA ILE A 552 14.11 28.38 0.22
C ILE A 552 14.20 28.56 -1.30
N HIS A 553 13.21 29.20 -1.91
CA HIS A 553 13.15 29.42 -3.36
C HIS A 553 14.41 30.10 -3.90
N ASN A 554 14.85 31.19 -3.26
CA ASN A 554 15.99 31.96 -3.75
C ASN A 554 17.34 31.23 -3.62
N ASN A 555 17.46 30.24 -2.72
CA ASN A 555 18.72 29.53 -2.49
C ASN A 555 18.75 28.12 -3.12
N PHE A 556 17.59 27.51 -3.40
CA PHE A 556 17.51 26.09 -3.80
C PHE A 556 18.32 25.77 -5.05
N GLU A 557 18.05 26.50 -6.13
CA GLU A 557 18.64 26.24 -7.45
C GLU A 557 20.17 26.36 -7.41
N GLU A 558 20.72 27.38 -6.75
CA GLU A 558 22.17 27.58 -6.61
C GLU A 558 22.82 26.48 -5.76
N ALA A 559 22.17 26.06 -4.67
CA ALA A 559 22.73 25.08 -3.74
C ALA A 559 22.76 23.65 -4.32
N PHE A 560 21.67 23.24 -4.97
CA PHE A 560 21.44 21.86 -5.41
C PHE A 560 21.80 21.60 -6.88
N TRP A 561 21.84 22.60 -7.76
CA TRP A 561 22.24 22.35 -9.15
C TRP A 561 23.74 22.08 -9.27
N LEU A 562 24.10 20.91 -9.81
CA LEU A 562 25.47 20.60 -10.26
C LEU A 562 25.56 20.84 -11.77
N PRO A 563 26.33 21.85 -12.22
CA PRO A 563 26.53 22.07 -13.65
C PRO A 563 27.35 20.94 -14.28
N GLU A 564 27.31 20.87 -15.61
CA GLU A 564 28.19 19.97 -16.37
C GLU A 564 29.61 20.54 -16.40
N GLU A 565 30.59 19.70 -16.10
CA GLU A 565 32.01 20.06 -16.24
C GLU A 565 32.63 19.24 -17.37
N GLU A 566 33.39 19.89 -18.24
CA GLU A 566 34.20 19.19 -19.24
C GLU A 566 35.27 18.37 -18.51
N ASN A 567 35.31 17.06 -18.81
CA ASN A 567 36.27 16.09 -18.26
C ASN A 567 37.71 16.66 -18.25
N THR A 568 38.12 17.23 -17.12
CA THR A 568 39.53 17.45 -16.84
C THR A 568 40.10 16.11 -16.37
N CYS A 569 41.11 15.63 -17.11
CA CYS A 569 41.72 14.32 -16.93
C CYS A 569 42.10 14.09 -15.44
N GLY A 570 41.43 13.13 -14.79
CA GLY A 570 41.79 12.64 -13.45
C GLY A 570 40.79 12.89 -12.32
N GLY A 571 39.67 13.57 -12.55
CA GLY A 571 38.62 13.75 -11.52
C GLY A 571 37.72 12.52 -11.35
N SER A 572 37.54 12.04 -10.11
CA SER A 572 36.69 10.87 -9.76
C SER A 572 35.17 11.13 -9.86
N LEU A 573 34.72 12.34 -10.18
CA LEU A 573 33.31 12.76 -10.08
C LEU A 573 32.75 13.12 -11.46
N ILE A 574 31.75 12.35 -11.92
CA ILE A 574 31.10 12.56 -13.22
C ILE A 574 29.97 13.60 -13.06
N ARG A 575 30.24 14.87 -13.39
CA ARG A 575 29.26 15.98 -13.34
C ARG A 575 28.63 16.20 -14.72
N GLN A 576 27.34 15.86 -14.87
CA GLN A 576 26.64 15.87 -16.16
C GLN A 576 25.43 16.82 -16.22
N GLY A 577 25.24 17.69 -15.23
CA GLY A 577 24.05 18.54 -15.14
C GLY A 577 22.88 17.83 -14.46
N TYR A 578 22.87 17.77 -13.12
CA TYR A 578 21.79 17.19 -12.33
C TYR A 578 21.69 17.86 -10.95
N TYR A 579 20.67 17.50 -10.16
CA TYR A 579 20.50 18.01 -8.80
C TYR A 579 21.17 17.08 -7.79
N LYS A 580 21.96 17.67 -6.89
CA LYS A 580 22.61 16.98 -5.77
C LYS A 580 21.58 16.24 -4.92
N ASP A 581 22.02 15.15 -4.32
CA ASP A 581 21.22 14.47 -3.31
C ASP A 581 21.20 15.24 -1.97
N LEU A 582 22.35 15.83 -1.61
CA LEU A 582 22.61 16.50 -0.34
C LEU A 582 23.31 17.84 -0.56
N HIS A 583 23.13 18.76 0.38
CA HIS A 583 23.86 20.02 0.47
C HIS A 583 24.30 20.26 1.93
N ASP A 584 25.51 20.79 2.13
CA ASP A 584 26.14 20.95 3.45
C ASP A 584 26.19 19.62 4.24
N SER A 585 26.49 18.51 3.55
CA SER A 585 26.70 17.19 4.18
C SER A 585 28.13 17.05 4.71
N SER A 586 28.31 16.18 5.70
CA SER A 586 29.63 15.81 6.20
C SER A 586 30.51 15.10 5.16
N ASP A 587 29.93 14.44 4.15
CA ASP A 587 30.65 13.78 3.07
C ASP A 587 30.43 14.51 1.73
N ALA A 588 31.47 15.21 1.28
CA ALA A 588 31.47 15.92 0.00
C ALA A 588 31.27 14.99 -1.22
N ASN A 589 31.60 13.69 -1.10
CA ASN A 589 31.32 12.75 -2.18
C ASN A 589 29.82 12.43 -2.28
N ALA A 590 29.16 12.28 -1.14
CA ALA A 590 27.72 11.99 -1.06
C ALA A 590 26.88 13.12 -1.70
N GLU A 591 27.30 14.38 -1.57
CA GLU A 591 26.65 15.52 -2.26
C GLU A 591 26.66 15.39 -3.78
N ALA A 592 27.72 14.80 -4.33
CA ALA A 592 27.93 14.66 -5.78
C ALA A 592 27.40 13.35 -6.36
N GLN A 593 26.67 12.53 -5.58
CA GLN A 593 26.05 11.32 -6.08
C GLN A 593 24.74 11.61 -6.81
N LEU A 594 24.57 11.02 -7.99
CA LEU A 594 23.28 11.02 -8.67
C LEU A 594 22.36 9.96 -8.04
N ARG A 595 21.33 10.43 -7.36
CA ARG A 595 20.30 9.62 -6.69
C ARG A 595 18.89 10.07 -7.10
N PRO A 596 17.88 9.19 -6.97
CA PRO A 596 16.51 9.51 -7.39
C PRO A 596 15.73 10.42 -6.41
N ASN A 597 16.31 10.87 -5.29
CA ASN A 597 15.57 11.58 -4.23
C ASN A 597 15.04 12.95 -4.65
N PHE A 598 15.74 13.67 -5.55
CA PHE A 598 15.29 14.97 -6.05
C PHE A 598 13.95 14.88 -6.81
N LEU A 599 13.55 13.68 -7.26
CA LEU A 599 12.25 13.45 -7.91
C LEU A 599 11.07 13.75 -6.96
N VAL A 600 11.27 13.54 -5.65
CA VAL A 600 10.28 13.90 -4.63
C VAL A 600 10.11 15.42 -4.60
N ALA A 601 11.21 16.16 -4.43
CA ALA A 601 11.21 17.63 -4.44
C ALA A 601 10.62 18.19 -5.74
N MET A 602 11.01 17.64 -6.89
CA MET A 602 10.52 18.05 -8.21
C MET A 602 9.02 17.82 -8.40
N THR A 603 8.43 16.87 -7.66
CA THR A 603 7.00 16.57 -7.73
C THR A 603 6.19 17.45 -6.77
N VAL A 604 6.66 17.63 -5.54
CA VAL A 604 5.92 18.37 -4.50
C VAL A 604 6.13 19.88 -4.58
N ALA A 605 7.27 20.31 -5.10
CA ALA A 605 7.72 21.70 -5.17
C ALA A 605 8.37 22.03 -6.53
N PRO A 606 7.63 21.85 -7.65
CA PRO A 606 8.20 22.03 -8.98
C PRO A 606 8.66 23.47 -9.27
N ASP A 607 8.18 24.46 -8.52
CA ASP A 607 8.56 25.88 -8.64
C ASP A 607 9.99 26.18 -8.20
N LEU A 608 10.63 25.28 -7.45
CA LEU A 608 12.03 25.44 -7.05
C LEU A 608 13.02 25.22 -8.19
N PHE A 609 12.56 24.63 -9.30
CA PHE A 609 13.44 24.10 -10.34
C PHE A 609 13.39 24.96 -11.60
N ASP A 610 14.57 25.30 -12.13
CA ASP A 610 14.64 25.72 -13.53
C ASP A 610 14.18 24.59 -14.45
N THR A 611 13.26 24.91 -15.36
CA THR A 611 12.55 23.91 -16.16
C THR A 611 13.48 23.16 -17.12
N TRP A 612 14.47 23.84 -17.72
CA TRP A 612 15.39 23.21 -18.68
C TRP A 612 16.42 22.32 -17.99
N LYS A 613 16.96 22.78 -16.85
CA LYS A 613 17.86 22.01 -16.00
C LYS A 613 17.16 20.80 -15.38
N ALA A 614 15.92 20.97 -14.89
CA ALA A 614 15.07 19.88 -14.41
C ALA A 614 14.88 18.81 -15.49
N TRP A 615 14.54 19.23 -16.71
CA TRP A 615 14.36 18.30 -17.81
C TRP A 615 15.65 17.56 -18.18
N LYS A 616 16.80 18.24 -18.17
CA LYS A 616 18.11 17.62 -18.39
C LYS A 616 18.40 16.55 -17.33
N ALA A 617 18.17 16.86 -16.05
CA ALA A 617 18.34 15.92 -14.95
C ALA A 617 17.40 14.70 -15.08
N LEU A 618 16.16 14.90 -15.53
CA LEU A 618 15.20 13.83 -15.80
C LEU A 618 15.62 12.94 -16.97
N GLU A 619 16.17 13.49 -18.06
CA GLU A 619 16.70 12.69 -19.17
C GLU A 619 17.96 11.90 -18.77
N LEU A 620 18.76 12.44 -17.87
CA LEU A 620 19.90 11.71 -17.28
C LEU A 620 19.41 10.54 -16.43
N THR A 621 18.46 10.81 -15.55
CA THR A 621 17.79 9.84 -14.67
C THR A 621 17.14 8.72 -15.48
N ARG A 622 16.46 9.05 -16.58
CA ARG A 622 15.88 8.08 -17.51
C ARG A 622 16.90 7.09 -18.04
N LYS A 623 18.11 7.55 -18.34
CA LYS A 623 19.18 6.71 -18.90
C LYS A 623 19.90 5.87 -17.85
N GLN A 624 19.99 6.35 -16.61
CA GLN A 624 20.93 5.80 -15.62
C GLN A 624 20.23 5.16 -14.42
N LEU A 625 19.10 5.71 -13.96
CA LEU A 625 18.44 5.27 -12.74
C LEU A 625 17.15 4.50 -12.99
N VAL A 626 16.46 4.68 -14.11
CA VAL A 626 15.20 3.96 -14.39
C VAL A 626 15.48 2.47 -14.64
N GLY A 627 14.98 1.61 -13.75
CA GLY A 627 14.92 0.17 -13.93
C GLY A 627 13.63 -0.30 -14.60
N PRO A 628 13.43 -1.63 -14.75
CA PRO A 628 12.20 -2.18 -15.29
C PRO A 628 10.96 -1.94 -14.41
N LEU A 629 11.14 -2.02 -13.08
CA LEU A 629 10.07 -1.82 -12.10
C LEU A 629 10.40 -0.67 -11.13
N GLY A 630 11.61 -0.66 -10.58
CA GLY A 630 12.07 0.34 -9.61
C GLY A 630 13.10 1.33 -10.15
N MET A 631 13.45 2.31 -9.33
CA MET A 631 14.52 3.26 -9.56
C MET A 631 15.78 2.82 -8.83
N LYS A 632 16.91 2.71 -9.54
CA LYS A 632 18.22 2.45 -8.92
C LYS A 632 18.53 3.56 -7.92
N THR A 633 18.92 3.16 -6.72
CA THR A 633 19.17 4.08 -5.61
C THR A 633 20.47 4.88 -5.72
N LEU A 634 21.38 4.45 -6.59
CA LEU A 634 22.63 5.12 -6.93
C LEU A 634 22.95 4.90 -8.42
N ASP A 635 23.62 5.85 -9.06
CA ASP A 635 24.12 5.74 -10.43
C ASP A 635 25.07 4.53 -10.59
N PRO A 636 24.82 3.62 -11.56
CA PRO A 636 25.70 2.48 -11.88
C PRO A 636 27.17 2.82 -12.14
N ARG A 637 27.48 4.08 -12.45
CA ARG A 637 28.85 4.54 -12.72
C ARG A 637 29.60 4.97 -11.47
N ASP A 638 28.90 5.11 -10.35
CA ASP A 638 29.52 5.39 -9.05
C ASP A 638 30.28 4.14 -8.56
N LYS A 639 31.45 4.36 -7.95
CA LYS A 639 32.29 3.29 -7.40
C LYS A 639 31.62 2.50 -6.27
N ASP A 640 30.65 3.11 -5.59
CA ASP A 640 29.94 2.52 -4.45
C ASP A 640 28.67 1.75 -4.90
N TYR A 641 28.38 1.71 -6.20
CA TYR A 641 27.22 1.01 -6.75
C TYR A 641 27.33 -0.52 -6.56
N ARG A 642 26.41 -1.09 -5.78
CA ARG A 642 26.25 -2.52 -5.50
C ARG A 642 24.78 -2.91 -5.57
N CYS A 643 24.36 -3.47 -6.69
CA CYS A 643 22.93 -3.72 -6.99
C CYS A 643 22.32 -4.99 -6.37
N ALA A 644 23.12 -5.98 -5.99
CA ALA A 644 22.64 -7.28 -5.50
C ALA A 644 22.50 -7.24 -3.96
N TYR A 645 21.32 -6.91 -3.47
CA TYR A 645 21.02 -6.88 -2.04
C TYR A 645 20.85 -8.29 -1.47
N ASN A 646 21.65 -8.64 -0.47
CA ASN A 646 21.47 -9.85 0.31
C ASN A 646 21.72 -9.55 1.79
N ASN A 647 20.63 -9.48 2.57
CA ASN A 647 20.72 -9.19 4.01
C ASN A 647 21.40 -10.31 4.82
N SER A 648 21.51 -11.52 4.26
CA SER A 648 22.15 -12.68 4.90
C SER A 648 23.59 -12.89 4.44
N ASP A 649 24.16 -11.95 3.67
CA ASP A 649 25.56 -12.04 3.22
C ASP A 649 26.52 -11.96 4.41
N ASP A 650 27.13 -13.09 4.80
CA ASP A 650 28.18 -13.19 5.82
C ASP A 650 29.59 -13.12 5.21
N SER A 651 29.77 -12.45 4.08
CA SER A 651 31.10 -12.20 3.51
C SER A 651 31.93 -11.21 4.33
N CYS A 652 33.19 -11.02 3.93
CA CYS A 652 34.06 -9.98 4.48
C CYS A 652 34.00 -8.68 3.65
N ASP A 653 33.10 -8.59 2.66
CA ASP A 653 32.96 -7.38 1.84
C ASP A 653 32.23 -6.30 2.64
N PHE A 654 32.94 -5.22 2.94
CA PHE A 654 32.42 -4.07 3.67
C PHE A 654 31.12 -3.52 3.07
N TYR A 655 31.00 -3.52 1.74
CA TYR A 655 29.94 -2.83 1.01
C TYR A 655 28.69 -3.68 0.78
N THR A 656 28.75 -5.00 0.95
CA THR A 656 27.59 -5.89 0.74
C THR A 656 27.21 -6.70 1.97
N ALA A 657 28.17 -6.99 2.86
CA ALA A 657 27.92 -7.86 4.01
C ALA A 657 26.76 -7.34 4.88
N GLN A 658 25.87 -8.27 5.22
CA GLN A 658 24.62 -8.04 5.94
C GLN A 658 23.73 -6.96 5.33
N GLY A 659 23.75 -6.87 4.00
CA GLY A 659 22.87 -5.99 3.23
C GLY A 659 23.25 -4.52 3.29
N PHE A 660 24.53 -4.19 3.56
CA PHE A 660 25.00 -2.80 3.62
C PHE A 660 24.64 -1.99 2.36
N ASN A 661 24.51 -2.65 1.21
CA ASN A 661 24.13 -2.05 -0.06
C ASN A 661 22.63 -1.77 -0.27
N TYR A 662 21.79 -1.83 0.77
CA TYR A 662 20.32 -1.69 0.64
C TYR A 662 19.85 -0.47 -0.16
N HIS A 663 20.58 0.64 -0.07
CA HIS A 663 20.32 1.89 -0.80
C HIS A 663 21.50 2.33 -1.69
N GLN A 664 22.32 1.39 -2.15
CA GLN A 664 23.51 1.65 -2.96
C GLN A 664 23.44 1.02 -4.35
N GLY A 665 22.24 0.85 -4.92
CA GLY A 665 22.06 0.25 -6.23
C GLY A 665 20.77 -0.54 -6.45
N PRO A 666 20.18 -1.21 -5.44
CA PRO A 666 18.88 -1.85 -5.60
C PRO A 666 17.82 -0.89 -6.13
N GLU A 667 16.84 -1.44 -6.84
CA GLU A 667 15.82 -0.70 -7.57
C GLU A 667 14.55 -0.57 -6.73
N TRP A 668 14.25 0.63 -6.24
CA TRP A 668 13.13 0.90 -5.33
C TRP A 668 11.90 1.40 -6.07
N LEU A 669 10.74 0.78 -5.82
CA LEU A 669 9.55 1.01 -6.65
C LEU A 669 8.79 2.30 -6.30
N TRP A 670 8.82 2.74 -5.04
CA TRP A 670 8.07 3.95 -4.64
C TRP A 670 8.55 5.21 -5.38
N LEU A 671 9.84 5.29 -5.72
CA LEU A 671 10.43 6.38 -6.50
C LEU A 671 10.01 6.35 -7.98
N THR A 672 9.60 5.20 -8.51
CA THR A 672 9.06 5.11 -9.88
C THR A 672 7.81 5.97 -10.03
N GLY A 673 6.96 6.02 -8.99
CA GLY A 673 5.80 6.90 -8.95
C GLY A 673 6.20 8.38 -9.05
N TYR A 674 7.16 8.82 -8.23
CA TYR A 674 7.68 10.19 -8.28
C TYR A 674 8.38 10.52 -9.61
N TYR A 675 9.09 9.57 -10.23
CA TYR A 675 9.67 9.75 -11.57
C TYR A 675 8.61 10.07 -12.63
N ILE A 676 7.54 9.26 -12.68
CA ILE A 676 6.45 9.46 -13.63
C ILE A 676 5.81 10.83 -13.42
N ARG A 677 5.51 11.19 -12.17
CA ARG A 677 4.88 12.47 -11.83
C ARG A 677 5.78 13.66 -12.20
N ALA A 678 7.06 13.62 -11.84
CA ALA A 678 8.03 14.64 -12.20
C ALA A 678 8.15 14.82 -13.73
N LYS A 679 8.16 13.73 -14.51
CA LYS A 679 8.15 13.78 -15.98
C LYS A 679 6.90 14.47 -16.54
N LEU A 680 5.72 14.15 -15.99
CA LEU A 680 4.44 14.74 -16.39
C LEU A 680 4.38 16.24 -16.06
N ILE A 681 4.84 16.64 -14.88
CA ILE A 681 4.89 18.04 -14.46
C ILE A 681 5.86 18.85 -15.33
N MET A 682 7.09 18.36 -15.48
CA MET A 682 8.14 19.10 -16.18
C MET A 682 7.92 19.18 -17.70
N VAL A 683 7.31 18.16 -18.32
CA VAL A 683 6.94 18.27 -19.74
C VAL A 683 5.86 19.32 -19.96
N GLN A 684 4.93 19.49 -19.01
CA GLN A 684 3.93 20.54 -19.11
C GLN A 684 4.59 21.93 -19.01
N ARG A 685 5.46 22.15 -18.02
CA ARG A 685 6.20 23.41 -17.87
C ARG A 685 7.05 23.75 -19.09
N LEU A 686 7.71 22.75 -19.69
CA LEU A 686 8.46 22.96 -20.94
C LEU A 686 7.58 23.44 -22.09
N ILE A 687 6.37 22.90 -22.22
CA ILE A 687 5.42 23.30 -23.26
C ILE A 687 4.91 24.71 -23.01
N ASP A 688 4.70 25.07 -21.75
CA ASP A 688 4.29 26.42 -21.36
C ASP A 688 5.38 27.47 -21.71
N LEU A 689 6.67 27.06 -21.71
CA LEU A 689 7.79 27.89 -22.16
C LEU A 689 7.98 27.91 -23.69
N ASP A 690 7.87 26.76 -24.35
CA ASP A 690 7.97 26.63 -25.81
C ASP A 690 6.90 25.67 -26.37
N ASN A 691 5.86 26.25 -26.96
CA ASN A 691 4.75 25.49 -27.54
C ASN A 691 5.18 24.54 -28.69
N LYS A 692 6.36 24.72 -29.29
CA LYS A 692 6.90 23.77 -30.27
C LYS A 692 7.18 22.39 -29.66
N LEU A 693 7.35 22.32 -28.34
CA LEU A 693 7.59 21.07 -27.60
C LEU A 693 6.30 20.28 -27.31
N LEU A 694 5.13 20.70 -27.81
CA LEU A 694 3.86 20.00 -27.59
C LEU A 694 3.93 18.50 -27.94
N CYS A 695 4.68 18.14 -28.99
CA CYS A 695 4.90 16.74 -29.39
C CYS A 695 5.64 15.92 -28.33
N SER A 696 6.44 16.55 -27.47
CA SER A 696 7.15 15.90 -26.36
C SER A 696 6.18 15.29 -25.34
N ARG A 697 4.98 15.86 -25.17
CA ARG A 697 3.95 15.33 -24.26
C ARG A 697 3.57 13.91 -24.62
N ALA A 698 3.30 13.63 -25.90
CA ALA A 698 2.92 12.30 -26.38
C ALA A 698 4.03 11.25 -26.15
N ARG A 699 5.30 11.65 -26.32
CA ARG A 699 6.45 10.78 -26.02
C ARG A 699 6.53 10.44 -24.53
N VAL A 700 6.35 11.43 -23.66
CA VAL A 700 6.36 11.23 -22.20
C VAL A 700 5.20 10.35 -21.76
N LEU A 701 3.99 10.59 -22.27
CA LEU A 701 2.83 9.77 -21.94
C LEU A 701 3.04 8.31 -22.30
N ARG A 702 3.62 8.04 -23.48
CA ARG A 702 3.95 6.68 -23.90
C ARG A 702 4.95 6.01 -22.94
N GLU A 703 6.02 6.72 -22.59
CA GLU A 703 7.03 6.23 -21.63
C GLU A 703 6.39 5.90 -20.27
N CYS A 704 5.57 6.82 -19.74
CA CYS A 704 4.86 6.60 -18.48
C CYS A 704 3.87 5.41 -18.57
N GLN A 705 3.15 5.27 -19.67
CA GLN A 705 2.25 4.13 -19.92
C GLN A 705 3.00 2.80 -20.00
N GLU A 706 4.17 2.76 -20.62
CA GLU A 706 5.03 1.57 -20.69
C GLU A 706 5.52 1.16 -19.29
N ILE A 707 5.92 2.12 -18.46
CA ILE A 707 6.29 1.85 -17.06
C ILE A 707 5.08 1.30 -16.29
N MET A 708 3.92 1.95 -16.37
CA MET A 708 2.70 1.48 -15.70
C MET A 708 2.25 0.09 -16.18
N LEU A 709 2.46 -0.24 -17.45
CA LEU A 709 2.18 -1.56 -18.00
C LEU A 709 3.11 -2.63 -17.39
N ARG A 710 4.40 -2.33 -17.21
CA ARG A 710 5.35 -3.24 -16.54
C ARG A 710 4.94 -3.49 -15.09
N LEU A 711 4.59 -2.44 -14.35
CA LEU A 711 4.07 -2.56 -12.97
C LEU A 711 2.79 -3.41 -12.92
N ASN A 712 1.83 -3.18 -13.82
CA ASN A 712 0.59 -3.96 -13.88
C ASN A 712 0.85 -5.44 -14.22
N ASN A 713 1.79 -5.73 -15.13
CA ASN A 713 2.15 -7.09 -15.48
C ASN A 713 2.79 -7.83 -14.29
N HIS A 714 3.64 -7.15 -13.52
CA HIS A 714 4.17 -7.69 -12.26
C HIS A 714 3.04 -7.95 -11.26
N LEU A 715 2.20 -6.95 -10.98
CA LEU A 715 1.06 -7.07 -10.07
C LEU A 715 0.15 -8.25 -10.45
N ARG A 716 -0.13 -8.43 -11.74
CA ARG A 716 -0.97 -9.55 -12.25
C ARG A 716 -0.31 -10.93 -12.16
N SER A 717 1.01 -11.01 -12.20
CA SER A 717 1.74 -12.28 -12.12
C SER A 717 2.09 -12.65 -10.68
N SER A 718 2.23 -11.66 -9.79
CA SER A 718 2.49 -11.86 -8.38
C SER A 718 1.34 -12.60 -7.69
N PRO A 719 1.61 -13.67 -6.92
CA PRO A 719 0.61 -14.32 -6.06
C PRO A 719 -0.04 -13.34 -5.08
N TRP A 720 0.70 -12.33 -4.65
CA TRP A 720 0.25 -11.29 -3.71
C TRP A 720 -0.66 -10.24 -4.36
N ARG A 721 -0.76 -10.18 -5.69
CA ARG A 721 -1.51 -9.14 -6.41
C ARG A 721 -1.12 -7.72 -6.01
N SER A 722 0.18 -7.49 -5.83
CA SER A 722 0.72 -6.21 -5.38
C SER A 722 2.09 -5.93 -5.99
N LEU A 723 2.70 -4.81 -5.58
CA LEU A 723 4.03 -4.40 -5.99
C LEU A 723 5.04 -4.60 -4.84
N PRO A 724 6.25 -5.10 -5.11
CA PRO A 724 7.28 -5.30 -4.11
C PRO A 724 7.89 -3.96 -3.67
N GLU A 725 8.62 -4.00 -2.56
CA GLU A 725 9.39 -2.86 -2.04
C GLU A 725 10.55 -2.49 -2.97
N LEU A 726 11.36 -3.49 -3.35
CA LEU A 726 12.51 -3.32 -4.21
C LEU A 726 12.77 -4.54 -5.09
N THR A 727 13.54 -4.32 -6.14
CA THR A 727 14.14 -5.37 -6.96
C THR A 727 15.66 -5.26 -6.94
N GLN A 728 16.33 -6.33 -7.36
CA GLN A 728 17.76 -6.27 -7.64
C GLN A 728 18.02 -5.47 -8.92
N ALA A 729 19.19 -5.65 -9.53
CA ALA A 729 19.46 -5.08 -10.85
C ALA A 729 18.44 -5.55 -11.90
N ASN A 730 18.00 -4.62 -12.73
CA ASN A 730 17.20 -4.89 -13.92
C ASN A 730 15.89 -5.66 -13.62
N GLY A 731 15.23 -5.34 -12.50
CA GLY A 731 13.95 -5.93 -12.12
C GLY A 731 14.03 -7.38 -11.65
N GLU A 732 15.22 -7.92 -11.41
CA GLU A 732 15.39 -9.28 -10.86
C GLU A 732 14.77 -9.42 -9.47
N PHE A 733 14.26 -10.62 -9.19
CA PHE A 733 13.61 -10.93 -7.91
C PHE A 733 14.59 -10.76 -6.75
N CYS A 734 14.13 -10.07 -5.70
CA CYS A 734 14.88 -9.86 -4.47
C CYS A 734 14.24 -10.67 -3.32
N PRO A 735 14.89 -11.74 -2.82
CA PRO A 735 14.36 -12.52 -1.70
C PRO A 735 14.20 -11.72 -0.40
N GLY A 736 15.01 -10.67 -0.22
CA GLY A 736 14.95 -9.79 0.94
C GLY A 736 13.92 -8.67 0.82
N SER A 737 13.23 -8.54 -0.32
CA SER A 737 12.21 -7.52 -0.53
C SER A 737 10.87 -7.96 0.06
N CYS A 738 10.17 -7.01 0.71
CA CYS A 738 8.76 -7.20 0.96
C CYS A 738 7.98 -7.32 -0.38
N THR A 739 7.02 -8.23 -0.45
CA THR A 739 6.34 -8.61 -1.71
C THR A 739 5.14 -7.73 -2.07
N SER A 740 4.54 -7.09 -1.06
CA SER A 740 3.41 -6.16 -1.20
C SER A 740 3.69 -4.96 -0.31
N GLN A 741 4.03 -3.81 -0.89
CA GLN A 741 4.54 -2.68 -0.11
C GLN A 741 3.75 -1.40 -0.35
N ALA A 742 3.37 -0.73 0.75
CA ALA A 742 2.41 0.38 0.75
C ALA A 742 2.88 1.59 -0.03
N TRP A 743 4.10 2.09 0.20
CA TRP A 743 4.60 3.23 -0.56
C TRP A 743 4.75 2.94 -2.07
N SER A 744 5.01 1.69 -2.47
CA SER A 744 5.17 1.32 -3.88
C SER A 744 3.82 1.27 -4.58
N VAL A 745 2.78 0.77 -3.90
CA VAL A 745 1.40 0.84 -4.37
C VAL A 745 0.88 2.27 -4.35
N GLY A 746 1.09 3.00 -3.25
CA GLY A 746 0.63 4.38 -3.05
C GLY A 746 1.16 5.32 -4.13
N THR A 747 2.46 5.39 -4.33
CA THR A 747 3.02 6.32 -5.33
C THR A 747 2.71 5.88 -6.77
N ALA A 748 2.49 4.59 -7.03
CA ALA A 748 1.98 4.12 -8.33
C ALA A 748 0.53 4.54 -8.58
N ILE A 749 -0.32 4.59 -7.53
CA ILE A 749 -1.67 5.16 -7.62
C ILE A 749 -1.60 6.66 -7.92
N GLU A 750 -0.72 7.39 -7.25
CA GLU A 750 -0.53 8.82 -7.52
C GLU A 750 -0.06 9.07 -8.96
N ALA A 751 0.87 8.25 -9.46
CA ALA A 751 1.36 8.35 -10.83
C ALA A 751 0.29 8.04 -11.88
N ILE A 752 -0.52 6.99 -11.69
CA ILE A 752 -1.59 6.67 -12.66
C ILE A 752 -2.72 7.71 -12.61
N TYR A 753 -3.01 8.27 -11.44
CA TYR A 753 -3.97 9.35 -11.29
C TYR A 753 -3.53 10.58 -12.12
N ASP A 754 -2.30 11.06 -11.92
CA ASP A 754 -1.76 12.21 -12.65
C ASP A 754 -1.69 11.92 -14.17
N LEU A 755 -1.32 10.68 -14.55
CA LEU A 755 -1.28 10.25 -15.94
C LEU A 755 -2.65 10.30 -16.62
N ILE A 756 -3.69 9.80 -15.95
CA ILE A 756 -5.07 9.83 -16.47
C ILE A 756 -5.55 11.27 -16.56
N HIS A 757 -5.29 12.09 -15.55
CA HIS A 757 -5.68 13.50 -15.53
C HIS A 757 -5.05 14.30 -16.67
N VAL A 758 -3.74 14.16 -16.90
CA VAL A 758 -3.04 14.81 -18.01
C VAL A 758 -3.60 14.33 -19.36
N ASN A 759 -3.87 13.02 -19.49
CA ASN A 759 -4.43 12.45 -20.72
C ASN A 759 -5.88 12.94 -20.97
N ALA A 760 -6.71 13.03 -19.94
CA ALA A 760 -8.08 13.53 -20.05
C ALA A 760 -8.10 14.99 -20.54
N ARG A 761 -7.25 15.85 -19.95
CA ARG A 761 -7.09 17.24 -20.38
C ARG A 761 -6.67 17.35 -21.85
N MET A 762 -5.80 16.47 -22.35
CA MET A 762 -5.42 16.46 -23.77
C MET A 762 -6.59 16.18 -24.71
N HIS A 763 -7.56 15.39 -24.28
CA HIS A 763 -8.73 15.02 -25.07
C HIS A 763 -9.94 15.94 -24.81
N GLY A 764 -9.78 17.01 -24.02
CA GLY A 764 -10.87 17.91 -23.64
C GLY A 764 -11.94 17.22 -22.77
N LEU A 765 -11.58 16.16 -22.07
CA LEU A 765 -12.47 15.42 -21.18
C LEU A 765 -12.36 15.98 -19.76
N GLU A 766 -13.51 16.13 -19.10
CA GLU A 766 -13.54 16.42 -17.66
C GLU A 766 -13.11 15.17 -16.88
N PHE A 767 -12.20 15.37 -15.93
CA PHE A 767 -11.75 14.33 -15.00
C PHE A 767 -12.23 14.70 -13.61
N PRO A 768 -12.78 13.75 -12.81
CA PRO A 768 -13.32 14.07 -11.50
C PRO A 768 -12.22 14.71 -10.63
N PRO A 769 -12.45 15.89 -10.05
CA PRO A 769 -11.51 16.43 -9.07
C PRO A 769 -11.49 15.50 -7.85
N THR A 770 -10.30 15.14 -7.37
CA THR A 770 -10.11 14.48 -6.07
C THR A 770 -9.10 15.20 -5.23
#